data_AF-A0AAJ3VB29-F1
#
_entry.id   AF-A0AAJ3VB29-F1
#
_cell.length_a   1.000
_cell.length_b   1.000
_cell.length_c   1.000
_cell.angle_alpha   90.00
_cell.angle_beta   90.00
_cell.angle_gamma   90.00
#
_symmetry.space_group_name_H-M   'P 1'
#
loop_
_entity.id
_entity.type
_entity.pdbx_description
1 polymer ?
#
loop_
_entity_poly.entity_id
_entity_poly.type
_entity_poly.pdbx_seq_one_letter_code
_entity_poly.pdbx_strand_id
1 'polypeptide(L)'
;MKIKQNLFVALVLLMLVPTFAWAKPRTKAQMKKTAASAINLQTTLGKHKMNAPQQGGKRTANQLRELKQTHTYTVFGYTDGGFAVISADDLAPELLGVSESNFVETDNPSFKWWLKAIDEVITNAVKNNKPLSVIKPDPSKYAAEVPTLLTTTWGQQMPYNKLLPNTKKGRLITGCVATATAQVLNYFKYPVRGIGSHTVYYPANDASGVAISADFGNTTYDWANMKDDYSGNYTEAEANAVATLMLHCGVASEMQYGGPNEGSGAYMTDCAAGLRTYFGFTDAEYITRADYTDEQWMDIVFSELTKGHPLIYGGVSPGSMGQDAGHAFVIDGYNKAGLVSVNWGWNGDVDGYYKIDLLNPGNMYSFTAEQDMVRGVYGKPKDLEKRTINLTKAGMLAESIPADMREKIGELTLTGDINGSDFRVIREMAGCDYAGKFTQGGLSMLDIKGARIVSGGEAYLKDGQLTTTNDNLPERVFYGCNSLRKIVLPDGLKTISDGTFAFCRALEAVDNIPASGGDNFVYDNGIFYTKDRKEIISVVPSAKGDLVVAEGITTLRNYALAGCIGIKRLVLPTTITNLGNESMAGCHSLAEIKVLAQQPPKVGKDPLLSSRINSIILRVPIDTKKTYRGWAGIPYRNIKEFGSIVTVRNTVRAYGEANPKFGYSVRGEYFEGKPEITCEANEKSPVGKYDIRIDYGTITDKSIQLVGGVLTVDKATLTVSTDNVTRQEGKPNPEFVLHYRGFANGENEQVLTVRPTASTTATEASPAGEYDIVISGGEAQNYKFTYKKGKLTVLTAAGIDHTDASDATTPQTVYSVSGAKVGTTASLSSLPRGVYIVNNKKVVVK
;
A
#
# COMPACT_ATOMS: atom_id res chain seq x y z
N MET A 1 81.14 -73.14 26.61
CA MET A 1 80.82 -71.71 26.80
C MET A 1 80.57 -71.04 25.43
N LYS A 2 79.45 -71.36 24.74
CA LYS A 2 79.08 -70.74 23.43
C LYS A 2 77.66 -71.11 22.92
N ILE A 3 76.71 -71.43 23.80
CA ILE A 3 75.31 -71.74 23.40
C ILE A 3 74.27 -70.92 24.20
N LYS A 4 74.61 -70.40 25.39
CA LYS A 4 73.67 -69.60 26.21
C LYS A 4 73.63 -68.09 25.87
N GLN A 5 74.54 -67.57 25.04
CA GLN A 5 74.54 -66.15 24.65
C GLN A 5 73.74 -65.87 23.36
N ASN A 6 73.55 -66.84 22.47
CA ASN A 6 72.80 -66.62 21.22
C ASN A 6 71.27 -66.72 21.40
N LEU A 7 70.79 -67.40 22.45
CA LEU A 7 69.35 -67.51 22.72
C LEU A 7 68.78 -66.23 23.38
N PHE A 8 69.60 -65.50 24.13
CA PHE A 8 69.17 -64.26 24.80
C PHE A 8 69.15 -63.07 23.83
N VAL A 9 70.04 -63.04 22.85
CA VAL A 9 70.05 -62.01 21.79
C VAL A 9 68.91 -62.23 20.78
N ALA A 10 68.55 -63.49 20.49
CA ALA A 10 67.39 -63.80 19.64
C ALA A 10 66.04 -63.48 20.31
N LEU A 11 65.92 -63.61 21.65
CA LEU A 11 64.68 -63.27 22.36
C LEU A 11 64.48 -61.76 22.56
N VAL A 12 65.56 -60.98 22.68
CA VAL A 12 65.51 -59.52 22.84
C VAL A 12 65.31 -58.79 21.50
N LEU A 13 65.79 -59.36 20.38
CA LEU A 13 65.48 -58.84 19.03
C LEU A 13 64.06 -59.16 18.54
N LEU A 14 63.37 -60.13 19.15
CA LEU A 14 61.95 -60.43 18.88
C LEU A 14 60.97 -59.57 19.72
N MET A 15 61.45 -58.84 20.73
CA MET A 15 60.65 -57.89 21.53
C MET A 15 60.87 -56.41 21.15
N LEU A 16 61.68 -56.14 20.12
CA LEU A 16 61.91 -54.81 19.55
C LEU A 16 61.42 -54.74 18.09
N VAL A 17 60.34 -55.45 17.77
CA VAL A 17 59.51 -55.03 16.64
C VAL A 17 58.72 -53.83 17.15
N PRO A 18 58.86 -52.62 16.58
CA PRO A 18 57.88 -51.58 16.82
C PRO A 18 56.57 -52.22 16.38
N THR A 19 55.66 -52.48 17.31
CA THR A 19 54.27 -52.71 16.92
C THR A 19 53.83 -51.39 16.32
N PHE A 20 54.04 -51.24 15.02
CA PHE A 20 53.26 -50.32 14.23
C PHE A 20 51.83 -50.78 14.46
N ALA A 21 51.13 -50.10 15.37
CA ALA A 21 49.70 -50.24 15.51
C ALA A 21 49.13 -49.60 14.23
N TRP A 22 48.99 -50.42 13.19
CA TRP A 22 48.21 -50.06 12.03
C TRP A 22 46.75 -49.93 12.50
N ALA A 23 46.07 -48.87 12.07
CA ALA A 23 44.65 -48.65 12.31
C ALA A 23 43.86 -49.96 12.12
N LYS A 24 43.03 -50.33 13.10
CA LYS A 24 42.22 -51.55 13.04
C LYS A 24 40.75 -51.19 12.86
N PRO A 25 40.10 -51.69 11.79
CA PRO A 25 38.66 -51.57 11.65
C PRO A 25 37.95 -52.18 12.87
N ARG A 26 36.98 -51.44 13.41
CA ARG A 26 36.15 -51.90 14.53
C ARG A 26 35.25 -53.04 14.06
N THR A 27 35.08 -54.05 14.91
CA THR A 27 34.16 -55.15 14.59
C THR A 27 32.71 -54.69 14.74
N LYS A 28 31.80 -55.25 13.92
CA LYS A 28 30.36 -54.95 13.98
C LYS A 28 29.74 -55.23 15.37
N ALA A 29 30.25 -56.23 16.10
CA ALA A 29 29.79 -56.55 17.45
C ALA A 29 30.17 -55.45 18.47
N GLN A 30 31.37 -54.89 18.38
CA GLN A 30 31.81 -53.76 19.21
C GLN A 30 30.95 -52.53 18.92
N MET A 31 30.76 -52.18 17.64
CA MET A 31 29.97 -51.02 17.25
C MET A 31 28.52 -51.11 17.72
N LYS A 32 27.86 -52.28 17.56
CA LYS A 32 26.49 -52.49 18.08
C LYS A 32 26.40 -52.39 19.60
N LYS A 33 27.40 -52.88 20.33
CA LYS A 33 27.43 -52.78 21.80
C LYS A 33 27.49 -51.33 22.26
N THR A 34 28.32 -50.51 21.61
CA THR A 34 28.45 -49.09 21.94
C THR A 34 27.22 -48.30 21.53
N ALA A 35 26.67 -48.52 20.33
CA ALA A 35 25.39 -47.93 19.92
C ALA A 35 24.26 -48.23 20.92
N ALA A 36 24.11 -49.48 21.35
CA ALA A 36 23.07 -49.85 22.32
C ALA A 36 23.27 -49.16 23.67
N SER A 37 24.52 -49.04 24.11
CA SER A 37 24.86 -48.38 25.38
C SER A 37 24.58 -46.89 25.32
N ALA A 38 24.97 -46.23 24.23
CA ALA A 38 24.76 -44.81 23.99
C ALA A 38 23.27 -44.45 23.92
N ILE A 39 22.49 -45.18 23.10
CA ILE A 39 21.05 -44.92 22.94
C ILE A 39 20.32 -45.12 24.27
N ASN A 40 20.60 -46.20 25.00
CA ASN A 40 19.94 -46.45 26.30
C ASN A 40 20.30 -45.39 27.36
N LEU A 41 21.55 -44.91 27.36
CA LEU A 41 21.98 -43.83 28.25
C LEU A 41 21.23 -42.55 27.92
N GLN A 42 21.19 -42.19 26.64
CA GLN A 42 20.47 -41.02 26.16
C GLN A 42 18.99 -41.08 26.56
N THR A 43 18.28 -42.16 26.21
CA THR A 43 16.86 -42.38 26.58
C THR A 43 16.63 -42.31 28.09
N THR A 44 17.62 -42.61 28.93
CA THR A 44 17.48 -42.49 30.39
C THR A 44 17.62 -41.04 30.85
N LEU A 45 18.48 -40.24 30.21
CA LEU A 45 18.67 -38.82 30.47
C LEU A 45 17.51 -37.97 29.93
N GLY A 46 16.91 -38.35 28.79
CA GLY A 46 15.74 -37.67 28.21
C GLY A 46 14.40 -37.90 28.93
N LYS A 47 14.30 -38.88 29.85
CA LYS A 47 13.08 -39.17 30.65
C LYS A 47 12.59 -37.99 31.51
N HIS A 48 13.40 -36.97 31.73
CA HIS A 48 12.99 -35.75 32.43
C HIS A 48 12.31 -34.71 31.51
N LYS A 49 12.25 -34.93 30.19
CA LYS A 49 11.66 -33.98 29.22
C LYS A 49 10.22 -34.30 28.78
N MET A 50 9.74 -35.52 28.92
CA MET A 50 8.38 -35.88 28.49
C MET A 50 7.67 -36.73 29.54
N ASN A 51 6.42 -36.36 29.88
CA ASN A 51 5.43 -37.24 30.50
C ASN A 51 5.03 -38.36 29.52
N ALA A 52 5.99 -39.17 29.09
CA ALA A 52 5.78 -40.30 28.21
C ALA A 52 5.45 -41.56 29.04
N PRO A 53 4.48 -42.39 28.62
CA PRO A 53 4.08 -43.57 29.38
C PRO A 53 5.22 -44.60 29.46
N GLN A 54 5.35 -45.21 30.64
CA GLN A 54 6.29 -46.32 30.88
C GLN A 54 5.97 -47.52 30.00
N GLN A 55 6.74 -47.76 28.93
CA GLN A 55 6.89 -49.12 28.37
C GLN A 55 8.29 -49.36 27.81
N GLY A 56 8.89 -50.48 28.19
CA GLY A 56 10.03 -51.09 27.51
C GLY A 56 11.24 -51.38 28.41
N GLY A 57 11.56 -52.65 28.63
CA GLY A 57 12.79 -53.10 29.27
C GLY A 57 14.06 -52.65 28.52
N LYS A 58 15.23 -52.84 29.15
CA LYS A 58 16.54 -52.43 28.62
C LYS A 58 16.75 -52.99 27.20
N ARG A 59 16.86 -52.12 26.19
CA ARG A 59 17.04 -52.51 24.77
C ARG A 59 18.43 -53.11 24.58
N THR A 60 18.53 -54.19 23.81
CA THR A 60 19.77 -54.99 23.66
C THR A 60 20.43 -54.75 22.31
N ALA A 61 21.76 -54.96 22.23
CA ALA A 61 22.54 -54.78 21.00
C ALA A 61 22.07 -55.64 19.82
N ASN A 62 21.41 -56.78 20.10
CA ASN A 62 20.89 -57.67 19.05
C ASN A 62 19.67 -57.10 18.33
N GLN A 63 18.95 -56.16 18.97
CA GLN A 63 17.76 -55.51 18.39
C GLN A 63 18.13 -54.34 17.47
N LEU A 64 19.40 -53.91 17.45
CA LEU A 64 19.86 -52.82 16.57
C LEU A 64 19.92 -53.25 15.11
N ARG A 65 19.32 -52.43 14.27
CA ARG A 65 19.41 -52.51 12.81
C ARG A 65 20.49 -51.57 12.32
N GLU A 66 21.23 -52.03 11.33
CA GLU A 66 22.11 -51.15 10.56
C GLU A 66 21.26 -50.38 9.58
N LEU A 67 21.31 -49.05 9.66
CA LEU A 67 20.47 -48.17 8.86
C LEU A 67 21.26 -47.55 7.71
N LYS A 68 22.56 -47.31 7.92
CA LYS A 68 23.48 -46.81 6.91
C LYS A 68 24.91 -47.21 7.26
N GLN A 69 25.72 -47.56 6.26
CA GLN A 69 27.13 -47.88 6.44
C GLN A 69 27.97 -47.12 5.40
N THR A 70 29.08 -46.54 5.85
CA THR A 70 30.15 -45.97 5.01
C THR A 70 31.48 -46.64 5.36
N HIS A 71 32.57 -46.22 4.71
CA HIS A 71 33.91 -46.70 5.04
C HIS A 71 34.42 -46.14 6.39
N THR A 72 33.84 -45.05 6.89
CA THR A 72 34.31 -44.32 8.08
C THR A 72 33.37 -44.42 9.28
N TYR A 73 32.06 -44.64 9.06
CA TYR A 73 31.07 -44.76 10.13
C TYR A 73 29.91 -45.70 9.76
N THR A 74 29.16 -46.12 10.78
CA THR A 74 27.91 -46.88 10.64
C THR A 74 26.82 -46.28 11.53
N VAL A 75 25.62 -46.14 11.00
CA VAL A 75 24.42 -45.71 11.73
C VAL A 75 23.65 -46.94 12.17
N PHE A 76 23.47 -47.09 13.48
CA PHE A 76 22.65 -48.14 14.08
C PHE A 76 21.44 -47.52 14.77
N GLY A 77 20.26 -48.13 14.62
CA GLY A 77 19.06 -47.67 15.33
C GLY A 77 18.10 -48.79 15.69
N TYR A 78 17.17 -48.48 16.60
CA TYR A 78 16.06 -49.37 16.95
C TYR A 78 14.83 -49.07 16.09
N THR A 79 13.89 -50.01 16.00
CA THR A 79 12.59 -49.80 15.35
C THR A 79 11.70 -48.82 16.12
N ASP A 80 11.93 -48.68 17.43
CA ASP A 80 11.02 -48.02 18.37
C ASP A 80 11.66 -46.75 18.99
N GLY A 81 12.42 -45.98 18.21
CA GLY A 81 13.09 -44.76 18.70
C GLY A 81 14.60 -44.90 18.88
N GLY A 82 15.35 -43.93 18.35
CA GLY A 82 16.76 -43.70 18.68
C GLY A 82 17.76 -44.35 17.74
N PHE A 83 18.85 -43.62 17.49
CA PHE A 83 19.98 -44.08 16.68
C PHE A 83 21.32 -43.56 17.24
N ALA A 84 22.40 -44.22 16.84
CA ALA A 84 23.76 -43.80 17.10
C ALA A 84 24.62 -43.90 15.83
N VAL A 85 25.51 -42.93 15.67
CA VAL A 85 26.54 -42.89 14.62
C VAL A 85 27.85 -43.31 15.26
N ILE A 86 28.40 -44.42 14.78
CA ILE A 86 29.58 -45.08 15.35
C ILE A 86 30.69 -45.07 14.32
N SER A 87 31.91 -44.68 14.71
CA SER A 87 33.07 -44.74 13.82
C SER A 87 33.43 -46.19 13.48
N ALA A 88 34.02 -46.40 12.31
CA ALA A 88 34.47 -47.72 11.85
C ALA A 88 35.94 -48.00 12.19
N ASP A 89 36.68 -47.02 12.76
CA ASP A 89 38.13 -47.07 12.96
C ASP A 89 38.53 -46.71 14.40
N ASP A 90 39.68 -47.21 14.87
CA ASP A 90 40.19 -47.00 16.22
C ASP A 90 41.00 -45.69 16.38
N LEU A 91 41.38 -45.05 15.28
CA LEU A 91 41.95 -43.68 15.28
C LEU A 91 40.89 -42.59 15.51
N ALA A 92 39.60 -42.94 15.46
CA ALA A 92 38.48 -42.07 15.78
C ALA A 92 37.78 -42.52 17.08
N PRO A 93 37.17 -41.59 17.84
CA PRO A 93 36.33 -41.97 18.98
C PRO A 93 35.18 -42.84 18.51
N GLU A 94 34.79 -43.81 19.35
CA GLU A 94 33.80 -44.81 18.96
C GLU A 94 32.42 -44.20 18.71
N LEU A 95 31.94 -43.37 19.63
CA LEU A 95 30.66 -42.69 19.52
C LEU A 95 30.85 -41.31 18.89
N LEU A 96 30.24 -41.11 17.71
CA LEU A 96 30.28 -39.84 16.98
C LEU A 96 29.00 -39.04 17.20
N GLY A 97 27.85 -39.70 17.31
CA GLY A 97 26.59 -39.05 17.62
C GLY A 97 25.54 -40.02 18.15
N VAL A 98 24.56 -39.51 18.89
CA VAL A 98 23.43 -40.28 19.43
C VAL A 98 22.18 -39.41 19.51
N SER A 99 21.03 -39.98 19.14
CA SER A 99 19.73 -39.31 19.18
C SER A 99 18.67 -40.25 19.76
N GLU A 100 17.66 -39.66 20.39
CA GLU A 100 16.43 -40.37 20.82
C GLU A 100 15.40 -40.46 19.69
N SER A 101 15.48 -39.57 18.71
CA SER A 101 14.62 -39.55 17.54
C SER A 101 14.90 -40.75 16.64
N ASN A 102 13.90 -41.15 15.86
CA ASN A 102 14.10 -42.12 14.80
C ASN A 102 15.08 -41.57 13.77
N PHE A 103 15.98 -42.43 13.29
CA PHE A 103 16.73 -42.11 12.09
C PHE A 103 15.80 -42.23 10.89
N VAL A 104 15.50 -41.10 10.28
CA VAL A 104 14.85 -41.02 8.98
C VAL A 104 15.92 -40.62 7.98
N GLU A 105 15.92 -41.19 6.77
CA GLU A 105 16.68 -40.59 5.66
C GLU A 105 16.08 -39.21 5.41
N THR A 106 16.66 -38.20 6.06
CA THR A 106 16.17 -36.84 6.09
C THR A 106 16.92 -36.00 5.07
N ASP A 107 16.21 -35.04 4.47
CA ASP A 107 16.82 -34.02 3.62
C ASP A 107 17.50 -32.91 4.41
N ASN A 108 17.52 -33.00 5.75
CA ASN A 108 18.21 -32.06 6.63
C ASN A 108 19.65 -31.78 6.15
N PRO A 109 19.90 -30.58 5.59
CA PRO A 109 21.15 -30.27 4.93
C PRO A 109 22.29 -30.07 5.94
N SER A 110 21.99 -29.54 7.14
CA SER A 110 22.95 -29.37 8.25
C SER A 110 23.45 -30.71 8.77
N PHE A 111 22.56 -31.69 8.95
CA PHE A 111 22.97 -33.04 9.38
C PHE A 111 23.78 -33.76 8.30
N LYS A 112 23.41 -33.60 7.01
CA LYS A 112 24.21 -34.13 5.88
C LYS A 112 25.60 -33.50 5.84
N TRP A 113 25.74 -32.21 6.10
CA TRP A 113 27.04 -31.53 6.25
C TRP A 113 27.87 -32.16 7.36
N TRP A 114 27.29 -32.34 8.55
CA TRP A 114 28.00 -32.94 9.69
C TRP A 114 28.52 -34.34 9.37
N LEU A 115 27.71 -35.19 8.74
CA LEU A 115 28.12 -36.53 8.32
C LEU A 115 29.28 -36.50 7.30
N LYS A 116 29.30 -35.55 6.37
CA LYS A 116 30.40 -35.39 5.40
C LYS A 116 31.67 -34.88 6.07
N ALA A 117 31.55 -33.91 6.97
CA ALA A 117 32.67 -33.38 7.74
C ALA A 117 33.33 -34.48 8.60
N ILE A 118 32.51 -35.31 9.25
CA ILE A 118 32.96 -36.49 10.01
C ILE A 118 33.69 -37.50 9.11
N ASP A 119 33.13 -37.81 7.94
CA ASP A 119 33.77 -38.71 6.97
C ASP A 119 35.14 -38.18 6.53
N GLU A 120 35.24 -36.87 6.27
CA GLU A 120 36.48 -36.21 5.86
C GLU A 120 37.55 -36.28 6.96
N VAL A 121 37.22 -35.89 8.20
CA VAL A 121 38.21 -35.87 9.30
C VAL A 121 38.68 -37.26 9.69
N ILE A 122 37.79 -38.27 9.66
CA ILE A 122 38.18 -39.67 9.92
C ILE A 122 39.06 -40.19 8.79
N THR A 123 38.70 -39.94 7.53
CA THR A 123 39.51 -40.33 6.38
C THR A 123 40.91 -39.71 6.45
N ASN A 124 40.99 -38.42 6.79
CA ASN A 124 42.26 -37.72 6.96
C ASN A 124 43.07 -38.25 8.15
N ALA A 125 42.43 -38.57 9.27
CA ALA A 125 43.07 -39.18 10.43
C ALA A 125 43.69 -40.55 10.09
N VAL A 126 42.92 -41.41 9.41
CA VAL A 126 43.37 -42.73 8.96
C VAL A 126 44.51 -42.61 7.95
N LYS A 127 44.36 -41.75 6.93
CA LYS A 127 45.38 -41.52 5.90
C LYS A 127 46.71 -41.04 6.50
N ASN A 128 46.66 -40.18 7.51
CA ASN A 128 47.84 -39.60 8.14
C ASN A 128 48.30 -40.38 9.39
N ASN A 129 47.63 -41.49 9.73
CA ASN A 129 47.85 -42.27 10.95
C ASN A 129 47.92 -41.42 12.23
N LYS A 130 47.02 -40.43 12.33
CA LYS A 130 46.96 -39.47 13.44
C LYS A 130 45.62 -39.61 14.16
N PRO A 131 45.60 -40.07 15.43
CA PRO A 131 44.37 -40.17 16.21
C PRO A 131 43.67 -38.80 16.34
N LEU A 132 42.34 -38.80 16.25
CA LEU A 132 41.53 -37.61 16.52
C LEU A 132 41.52 -37.31 18.03
N SER A 133 41.80 -36.06 18.38
CA SER A 133 41.77 -35.61 19.78
C SER A 133 40.33 -35.49 20.27
N VAL A 134 40.07 -35.91 21.51
CA VAL A 134 38.75 -35.83 22.14
C VAL A 134 38.82 -34.83 23.28
N ILE A 135 38.01 -33.78 23.21
CA ILE A 135 37.96 -32.73 24.23
C ILE A 135 36.74 -32.96 25.11
N LYS A 136 36.93 -32.88 26.43
CA LYS A 136 35.88 -33.06 27.44
C LYS A 136 35.76 -31.81 28.31
N PRO A 137 34.56 -31.50 28.83
CA PRO A 137 34.41 -30.40 29.78
C PRO A 137 35.18 -30.72 31.07
N ASP A 138 36.02 -29.79 31.51
CA ASP A 138 36.69 -29.85 32.81
C ASP A 138 35.71 -29.43 33.90
N PRO A 139 35.26 -30.36 34.77
CA PRO A 139 34.26 -30.05 35.80
C PRO A 139 34.78 -29.12 36.91
N SER A 140 36.09 -28.81 36.93
CA SER A 140 36.64 -27.77 37.81
C SER A 140 36.43 -26.35 37.26
N LYS A 141 36.14 -26.22 35.96
CA LYS A 141 35.95 -24.93 35.26
C LYS A 141 34.51 -24.71 34.82
N TYR A 142 33.80 -25.77 34.44
CA TYR A 142 32.45 -25.71 33.84
C TYR A 142 31.49 -26.65 34.58
N ALA A 143 30.20 -26.59 34.23
CA ALA A 143 29.28 -27.64 34.66
C ALA A 143 29.76 -29.02 34.16
N ALA A 144 29.49 -30.09 34.91
CA ALA A 144 29.91 -31.43 34.50
C ALA A 144 29.19 -31.89 33.21
N GLU A 145 27.95 -31.42 33.02
CA GLU A 145 27.13 -31.56 31.83
C GLU A 145 26.06 -30.47 31.84
N VAL A 146 25.59 -30.07 30.66
CA VAL A 146 24.46 -29.17 30.46
C VAL A 146 23.42 -29.93 29.62
N PRO A 147 22.23 -30.23 30.16
CA PRO A 147 21.19 -30.88 29.37
C PRO A 147 20.72 -29.95 28.24
N THR A 148 20.17 -30.52 27.16
CA THR A 148 19.52 -29.78 26.06
C THR A 148 18.60 -28.69 26.60
N LEU A 149 18.93 -27.43 26.35
CA LEU A 149 18.26 -26.24 26.89
C LEU A 149 16.98 -25.89 26.11
N LEU A 150 16.97 -26.05 24.80
CA LEU A 150 15.81 -25.74 23.97
C LEU A 150 14.70 -26.80 24.18
N THR A 151 13.46 -26.30 24.07
CA THR A 151 12.23 -27.09 24.02
C THR A 151 11.60 -27.07 22.63
N THR A 152 11.91 -26.06 21.83
CA THR A 152 11.38 -25.90 20.47
C THR A 152 11.96 -26.92 19.51
N THR A 153 11.12 -27.42 18.61
CA THR A 153 11.50 -28.28 17.48
C THR A 153 11.06 -27.62 16.18
N TRP A 154 11.62 -26.44 15.89
CA TRP A 154 11.16 -25.62 14.76
C TRP A 154 11.81 -26.01 13.43
N GLY A 155 11.18 -25.57 12.34
CA GLY A 155 11.59 -25.82 10.96
C GLY A 155 11.63 -24.55 10.11
N GLN A 156 11.62 -24.73 8.78
CA GLN A 156 11.75 -23.63 7.83
C GLN A 156 10.54 -23.43 6.89
N GLN A 157 9.61 -24.38 6.88
CA GLN A 157 8.42 -24.35 6.02
C GLN A 157 7.17 -23.94 6.84
N MET A 158 5.96 -24.30 6.41
CA MET A 158 4.76 -23.91 7.14
C MET A 158 4.74 -24.53 8.55
N PRO A 159 4.29 -23.79 9.59
CA PRO A 159 3.79 -22.40 9.56
C PRO A 159 4.87 -21.31 9.66
N TYR A 160 6.13 -21.67 9.90
CA TYR A 160 7.26 -20.75 10.10
C TYR A 160 7.43 -19.73 8.97
N ASN A 161 7.21 -20.15 7.72
CA ASN A 161 7.31 -19.27 6.55
C ASN A 161 6.00 -18.59 6.13
N LYS A 162 4.92 -18.65 6.95
CA LYS A 162 3.58 -18.17 6.57
C LYS A 162 3.57 -16.75 5.97
N LEU A 163 4.38 -15.85 6.52
CA LEU A 163 4.43 -14.43 6.11
C LEU A 163 5.35 -14.16 4.92
N LEU A 164 6.12 -15.16 4.45
CA LEU A 164 6.99 -14.99 3.29
C LEU A 164 6.21 -15.13 1.97
N PRO A 165 6.65 -14.44 0.90
CA PRO A 165 6.00 -14.50 -0.41
C PRO A 165 5.81 -15.93 -0.94
N ASN A 166 4.68 -16.16 -1.62
CA ASN A 166 4.46 -17.38 -2.38
C ASN A 166 4.96 -17.19 -3.82
N THR A 167 5.69 -18.17 -4.36
CA THR A 167 6.20 -18.14 -5.74
C THR A 167 5.60 -19.29 -6.55
N LYS A 168 5.84 -19.32 -7.87
CA LYS A 168 5.45 -20.46 -8.72
C LYS A 168 6.15 -21.77 -8.33
N LYS A 169 7.27 -21.70 -7.61
CA LYS A 169 8.06 -22.86 -7.15
C LYS A 169 7.74 -23.26 -5.70
N GLY A 170 6.70 -22.68 -5.11
CA GLY A 170 6.37 -22.82 -3.69
C GLY A 170 6.70 -21.55 -2.89
N ARG A 171 6.29 -21.56 -1.63
CA ARG A 171 6.54 -20.45 -0.71
C ARG A 171 8.02 -20.40 -0.33
N LEU A 172 8.59 -19.19 -0.28
CA LEU A 172 9.96 -19.01 0.19
C LEU A 172 10.12 -19.61 1.58
N ILE A 173 11.27 -20.22 1.88
CA ILE A 173 11.53 -20.81 3.20
C ILE A 173 12.26 -19.81 4.09
N THR A 174 12.21 -19.98 5.42
CA THR A 174 12.79 -19.03 6.38
C THR A 174 14.31 -18.92 6.26
N GLY A 175 14.99 -20.03 5.99
CA GLY A 175 16.45 -20.14 6.04
C GLY A 175 16.96 -20.64 7.39
N CYS A 176 18.05 -21.41 7.37
CA CYS A 176 18.61 -22.08 8.55
C CYS A 176 19.05 -21.07 9.62
N VAL A 177 19.68 -19.96 9.22
CA VAL A 177 20.10 -18.88 10.15
C VAL A 177 18.88 -18.28 10.85
N ALA A 178 17.80 -17.98 10.12
CA ALA A 178 16.60 -17.40 10.72
C ALA A 178 15.97 -18.37 11.74
N THR A 179 15.88 -19.66 11.40
CA THR A 179 15.32 -20.68 12.30
C THR A 179 16.19 -20.91 13.54
N ALA A 180 17.51 -21.00 13.39
CA ALA A 180 18.42 -21.14 14.53
C ALA A 180 18.32 -19.92 15.46
N THR A 181 18.40 -18.71 14.91
CA THR A 181 18.27 -17.46 15.66
C THR A 181 16.91 -17.34 16.36
N ALA A 182 15.81 -17.68 15.67
CA ALA A 182 14.46 -17.61 16.25
C ALA A 182 14.31 -18.53 17.48
N GLN A 183 14.87 -19.74 17.43
CA GLN A 183 14.82 -20.66 18.58
C GLN A 183 15.62 -20.12 19.78
N VAL A 184 16.80 -19.54 19.56
CA VAL A 184 17.60 -18.91 20.62
C VAL A 184 16.87 -17.70 21.23
N LEU A 185 16.25 -16.85 20.41
CA LEU A 185 15.44 -15.73 20.89
C LEU A 185 14.23 -16.19 21.71
N ASN A 186 13.55 -17.26 21.28
CA ASN A 186 12.42 -17.83 22.00
C ASN A 186 12.80 -18.47 23.34
N TYR A 187 14.00 -19.06 23.43
CA TYR A 187 14.54 -19.56 24.69
C TYR A 187 14.62 -18.43 25.73
N PHE A 188 15.12 -17.26 25.34
CA PHE A 188 15.19 -16.08 26.21
C PHE A 188 13.88 -15.28 26.30
N LYS A 189 12.91 -15.52 25.42
CA LYS A 189 11.69 -14.71 25.27
C LYS A 189 12.01 -13.21 25.23
N TYR A 190 13.03 -12.88 24.47
CA TYR A 190 13.61 -11.53 24.38
C TYR A 190 13.97 -11.21 22.92
N PRO A 191 13.81 -9.96 22.47
CA PRO A 191 13.34 -8.80 23.22
C PRO A 191 11.81 -8.75 23.35
N VAL A 192 11.30 -7.87 24.22
CA VAL A 192 9.85 -7.56 24.22
C VAL A 192 9.46 -6.94 22.87
N ARG A 193 10.30 -6.05 22.33
CA ARG A 193 10.10 -5.35 21.05
C ARG A 193 11.45 -5.13 20.37
N GLY A 194 11.47 -5.16 19.05
CA GLY A 194 12.68 -4.87 18.29
C GLY A 194 12.95 -3.37 18.14
N ILE A 195 13.91 -3.02 17.28
CA ILE A 195 14.42 -1.66 17.09
C ILE A 195 14.44 -1.34 15.59
N GLY A 196 13.85 -0.22 15.20
CA GLY A 196 13.87 0.25 13.80
C GLY A 196 13.09 -0.64 12.82
N SER A 197 13.40 -0.54 11.54
CA SER A 197 12.77 -1.34 10.48
C SER A 197 13.80 -1.60 9.39
N HIS A 198 13.64 -2.70 8.66
CA HIS A 198 14.51 -3.01 7.52
C HIS A 198 13.76 -3.73 6.40
N THR A 199 14.35 -3.75 5.20
CA THR A 199 13.76 -4.40 4.02
C THR A 199 14.83 -5.04 3.17
N VAL A 200 14.62 -6.33 2.86
CA VAL A 200 15.36 -7.07 1.83
C VAL A 200 14.46 -7.35 0.64
N TYR A 201 15.02 -7.83 -0.47
CA TYR A 201 14.28 -8.04 -1.71
C TYR A 201 14.38 -9.48 -2.20
N TYR A 202 13.35 -9.95 -2.89
CA TYR A 202 13.36 -11.21 -3.62
C TYR A 202 13.13 -10.97 -5.12
N PRO A 203 14.04 -11.44 -6.01
CA PRO A 203 15.34 -12.06 -5.69
C PRO A 203 16.33 -11.05 -5.09
N ALA A 204 17.32 -11.52 -4.32
CA ALA A 204 18.22 -10.67 -3.52
C ALA A 204 19.03 -9.65 -4.33
N ASN A 205 19.34 -9.97 -5.59
CA ASN A 205 20.11 -9.12 -6.49
C ASN A 205 19.25 -8.11 -7.28
N ASP A 206 17.95 -8.02 -6.98
CA ASP A 206 17.02 -7.10 -7.64
C ASP A 206 16.39 -6.15 -6.61
N ALA A 207 16.93 -4.93 -6.52
CA ALA A 207 16.38 -3.88 -5.65
C ALA A 207 14.98 -3.39 -6.07
N SER A 208 14.51 -3.78 -7.27
CA SER A 208 13.14 -3.56 -7.73
C SER A 208 12.24 -4.80 -7.56
N GLY A 209 12.79 -5.87 -6.96
CA GLY A 209 12.09 -7.12 -6.68
C GLY A 209 11.02 -6.98 -5.60
N VAL A 210 10.46 -8.12 -5.18
CA VAL A 210 9.43 -8.16 -4.13
C VAL A 210 10.07 -7.77 -2.80
N ALA A 211 9.65 -6.64 -2.24
CA ALA A 211 10.10 -6.19 -0.92
C ALA A 211 9.58 -7.10 0.19
N ILE A 212 10.50 -7.56 1.04
CA ILE A 212 10.24 -8.35 2.26
C ILE A 212 10.72 -7.49 3.44
N SER A 213 9.78 -6.88 4.15
CA SER A 213 10.06 -5.89 5.20
C SER A 213 9.75 -6.41 6.60
N ALA A 214 10.56 -6.01 7.57
CA ALA A 214 10.32 -6.20 9.00
C ALA A 214 10.32 -4.84 9.72
N ASP A 215 9.29 -4.60 10.54
CA ASP A 215 9.15 -3.40 11.36
C ASP A 215 9.36 -3.77 12.84
N PHE A 216 10.63 -4.04 13.17
CA PHE A 216 11.06 -4.50 14.49
C PHE A 216 10.60 -3.56 15.61
N GLY A 217 10.77 -2.26 15.39
CA GLY A 217 10.44 -1.17 16.29
C GLY A 217 8.97 -1.11 16.66
N ASN A 218 8.07 -1.61 15.80
CA ASN A 218 6.63 -1.61 16.09
C ASN A 218 6.09 -3.01 16.40
N THR A 219 6.96 -4.01 16.48
CA THR A 219 6.59 -5.40 16.71
C THR A 219 6.90 -5.80 18.14
N THR A 220 5.85 -5.95 18.95
CA THR A 220 5.98 -6.69 20.21
C THR A 220 5.89 -8.18 19.90
N TYR A 221 6.91 -8.94 20.27
CA TYR A 221 6.95 -10.37 19.99
C TYR A 221 6.01 -11.14 20.92
N ASP A 222 5.11 -11.92 20.34
CA ASP A 222 4.09 -12.68 21.05
C ASP A 222 4.64 -14.02 21.57
N TRP A 223 5.55 -13.93 22.54
CA TRP A 223 6.24 -15.09 23.11
C TRP A 223 5.27 -16.12 23.73
N ALA A 224 4.09 -15.69 24.20
CA ALA A 224 3.11 -16.56 24.83
C ALA A 224 2.47 -17.54 23.84
N ASN A 225 2.32 -17.13 22.57
CA ASN A 225 1.77 -17.97 21.50
C ASN A 225 2.87 -18.69 20.70
N MET A 226 4.14 -18.65 21.11
CA MET A 226 5.22 -19.40 20.46
C MET A 226 5.30 -20.83 21.01
N LYS A 227 4.55 -21.74 20.38
CA LYS A 227 4.51 -23.18 20.72
C LYS A 227 5.88 -23.86 20.50
N ASP A 228 6.20 -24.85 21.32
CA ASP A 228 7.43 -25.63 21.16
C ASP A 228 7.46 -26.44 19.85
N ASP A 229 6.34 -27.06 19.49
CA ASP A 229 6.19 -27.91 18.30
C ASP A 229 4.96 -27.51 17.47
N TYR A 230 5.13 -27.38 16.15
CA TYR A 230 4.07 -27.05 15.20
C TYR A 230 3.77 -28.20 14.21
N SER A 231 4.30 -29.41 14.45
CA SER A 231 3.99 -30.60 13.62
C SER A 231 2.52 -31.03 13.73
N GLY A 232 1.88 -30.71 14.87
CA GLY A 232 0.47 -30.97 15.14
C GLY A 232 -0.45 -29.76 14.86
N ASN A 233 -1.58 -29.70 15.58
CA ASN A 233 -2.52 -28.59 15.45
C ASN A 233 -2.01 -27.32 16.13
N TYR A 234 -2.27 -26.17 15.49
CA TYR A 234 -2.00 -24.84 16.01
C TYR A 234 -3.08 -23.85 15.54
N THR A 235 -3.27 -22.79 16.31
CA THR A 235 -4.16 -21.66 16.01
C THR A 235 -3.50 -20.67 15.05
N GLU A 236 -4.30 -19.78 14.48
CA GLU A 236 -3.77 -18.71 13.63
C GLU A 236 -2.86 -17.73 14.40
N ALA A 237 -3.17 -17.46 15.67
CA ALA A 237 -2.35 -16.61 16.53
C ALA A 237 -0.95 -17.22 16.75
N GLU A 238 -0.88 -18.51 17.10
CA GLU A 238 0.38 -19.23 17.26
C GLU A 238 1.20 -19.26 15.96
N ALA A 239 0.54 -19.54 14.81
CA ALA A 239 1.21 -19.50 13.52
C ALA A 239 1.77 -18.11 13.17
N ASN A 240 1.02 -17.04 13.45
CA ASN A 240 1.47 -15.67 13.20
C ASN A 240 2.61 -15.26 14.13
N ALA A 241 2.59 -15.70 15.40
CA ALA A 241 3.63 -15.39 16.38
C ALA A 241 5.00 -15.90 15.91
N VAL A 242 5.11 -17.20 15.59
CA VAL A 242 6.37 -17.77 15.11
C VAL A 242 6.75 -17.26 13.72
N ALA A 243 5.80 -17.09 12.80
CA ALA A 243 6.10 -16.60 11.46
C ALA A 243 6.61 -15.16 11.44
N THR A 244 6.13 -14.32 12.36
CA THR A 244 6.63 -12.94 12.53
C THR A 244 8.08 -12.96 13.01
N LEU A 245 8.39 -13.76 14.02
CA LEU A 245 9.77 -13.90 14.51
C LEU A 245 10.69 -14.41 13.40
N MET A 246 10.28 -15.44 12.67
CA MET A 246 11.06 -16.03 11.57
C MET A 246 11.37 -15.03 10.46
N LEU A 247 10.34 -14.30 10.00
CA LEU A 247 10.49 -13.22 9.02
C LEU A 247 11.50 -12.17 9.52
N HIS A 248 11.35 -11.75 10.78
CA HIS A 248 12.20 -10.73 11.38
C HIS A 248 13.66 -11.20 11.52
N CYS A 249 13.90 -12.42 11.99
CA CYS A 249 15.24 -12.99 12.07
C CYS A 249 15.91 -13.08 10.68
N GLY A 250 15.16 -13.47 9.64
CA GLY A 250 15.67 -13.51 8.28
C GLY A 250 15.99 -12.10 7.74
N VAL A 251 15.06 -11.15 7.85
CA VAL A 251 15.28 -9.77 7.40
C VAL A 251 16.45 -9.11 8.13
N ALA A 252 16.58 -9.33 9.45
CA ALA A 252 17.69 -8.78 10.23
C ALA A 252 19.05 -9.34 9.83
N SER A 253 19.08 -10.55 9.26
CA SER A 253 20.31 -11.24 8.84
C SER A 253 20.59 -11.07 7.35
N GLU A 254 19.98 -10.09 6.68
CA GLU A 254 20.12 -9.86 5.22
C GLU A 254 19.79 -11.10 4.37
N MET A 255 18.78 -11.87 4.78
CA MET A 255 18.46 -13.17 4.17
C MET A 255 18.24 -13.08 2.66
N GLN A 256 18.99 -13.89 1.92
CA GLN A 256 18.79 -14.16 0.51
C GLN A 256 17.75 -15.26 0.37
N TYR A 257 16.47 -14.86 0.31
CA TYR A 257 15.37 -15.82 0.28
C TYR A 257 15.29 -16.63 -1.01
N GLY A 258 14.97 -17.92 -0.88
CA GLY A 258 14.69 -18.82 -2.00
C GLY A 258 13.56 -19.81 -1.68
N GLY A 259 13.12 -20.53 -2.72
CA GLY A 259 12.08 -21.55 -2.59
C GLY A 259 12.59 -22.84 -1.94
N PRO A 260 11.73 -23.85 -1.75
CA PRO A 260 12.10 -25.10 -1.08
C PRO A 260 13.27 -25.86 -1.71
N ASN A 261 13.47 -25.73 -3.02
CA ASN A 261 14.54 -26.42 -3.74
C ASN A 261 15.80 -25.56 -3.90
N GLU A 262 15.68 -24.23 -3.75
CA GLU A 262 16.81 -23.30 -3.81
C GLU A 262 17.45 -23.08 -2.44
N GLY A 263 16.65 -23.09 -1.37
CA GLY A 263 17.10 -22.71 -0.03
C GLY A 263 17.13 -21.19 0.18
N SER A 264 17.13 -20.77 1.45
CA SER A 264 17.33 -19.37 1.86
C SER A 264 18.62 -19.30 2.70
N GLY A 265 19.53 -18.38 2.34
CA GLY A 265 20.85 -18.27 2.96
C GLY A 265 21.15 -16.88 3.51
N ALA A 266 21.97 -16.82 4.57
CA ALA A 266 22.45 -15.60 5.19
C ALA A 266 23.84 -15.83 5.79
N TYR A 267 24.62 -14.76 5.96
CA TYR A 267 25.92 -14.83 6.62
C TYR A 267 25.78 -14.63 8.14
N MET A 268 26.55 -15.38 8.93
CA MET A 268 26.51 -15.30 10.39
C MET A 268 27.01 -13.94 10.92
N THR A 269 27.90 -13.26 10.18
CA THR A 269 28.31 -11.88 10.48
C THR A 269 27.14 -10.90 10.41
N ASP A 270 26.28 -11.01 9.39
CA ASP A 270 25.09 -10.18 9.22
C ASP A 270 24.04 -10.52 10.28
N CYS A 271 23.90 -11.81 10.64
CA CYS A 271 23.07 -12.22 11.77
C CYS A 271 23.49 -11.53 13.08
N ALA A 272 24.79 -11.53 13.41
CA ALA A 272 25.29 -10.86 14.60
C ALA A 272 25.06 -9.34 14.56
N ALA A 273 25.27 -8.70 13.40
CA ALA A 273 24.99 -7.29 13.21
C ALA A 273 23.49 -6.96 13.36
N GLY A 274 22.62 -7.80 12.79
CA GLY A 274 21.18 -7.68 12.90
C GLY A 274 20.65 -7.84 14.33
N LEU A 275 21.20 -8.79 15.09
CA LEU A 275 20.89 -8.99 16.50
C LEU A 275 21.22 -7.76 17.36
N ARG A 276 22.39 -7.13 17.13
CA ARG A 276 22.76 -5.86 17.78
C ARG A 276 21.81 -4.74 17.38
N THR A 277 21.54 -4.61 16.09
CA THR A 277 20.88 -3.42 15.51
C THR A 277 19.36 -3.43 15.69
N TYR A 278 18.72 -4.58 15.44
CA TYR A 278 17.26 -4.69 15.33
C TYR A 278 16.61 -5.42 16.51
N PHE A 279 17.38 -6.18 17.29
CA PHE A 279 16.88 -6.88 18.48
C PHE A 279 17.50 -6.40 19.79
N GLY A 280 18.55 -5.57 19.74
CA GLY A 280 19.15 -4.94 20.92
C GLY A 280 20.04 -5.87 21.76
N PHE A 281 20.58 -6.94 21.18
CA PHE A 281 21.59 -7.77 21.83
C PHE A 281 22.98 -7.14 21.62
N THR A 282 23.36 -6.16 22.45
CA THR A 282 24.58 -5.37 22.25
C THR A 282 25.87 -6.19 22.22
N ASP A 283 25.88 -7.29 22.97
CA ASP A 283 27.04 -8.16 23.14
C ASP A 283 27.10 -9.26 22.08
N ALA A 284 26.10 -9.36 21.19
CA ALA A 284 26.09 -10.36 20.14
C ALA A 284 27.33 -10.19 19.25
N GLU A 285 28.07 -11.27 19.03
CA GLU A 285 29.36 -11.26 18.35
C GLU A 285 29.51 -12.49 17.45
N TYR A 286 29.97 -12.28 16.23
CA TYR A 286 30.35 -13.34 15.30
C TYR A 286 31.82 -13.71 15.51
N ILE A 287 32.12 -15.01 15.58
CA ILE A 287 33.48 -15.55 15.61
C ILE A 287 33.58 -16.76 14.69
N THR A 288 34.76 -16.98 14.09
CA THR A 288 35.04 -18.14 13.21
C THR A 288 35.98 -19.13 13.90
N ARG A 289 35.77 -20.42 13.67
CA ARG A 289 36.58 -21.50 14.27
C ARG A 289 38.04 -21.45 13.81
N ALA A 290 38.31 -20.93 12.61
CA ALA A 290 39.65 -20.85 12.05
C ALA A 290 40.63 -20.01 12.91
N ASP A 291 40.11 -19.10 13.73
CA ASP A 291 40.90 -18.21 14.58
C ASP A 291 41.30 -18.83 15.93
N TYR A 292 40.84 -20.05 16.24
CA TYR A 292 41.00 -20.70 17.54
C TYR A 292 41.57 -22.11 17.43
N THR A 293 42.32 -22.54 18.45
CA THR A 293 42.60 -23.98 18.62
C THR A 293 41.34 -24.74 19.02
N ASP A 294 41.32 -26.06 18.87
CA ASP A 294 40.15 -26.87 19.25
C ASP A 294 39.83 -26.73 20.75
N GLU A 295 40.84 -26.64 21.62
CA GLU A 295 40.65 -26.43 23.06
C GLU A 295 40.04 -25.06 23.35
N GLN A 296 40.51 -24.00 22.68
CA GLN A 296 39.97 -22.65 22.85
C GLN A 296 38.53 -22.55 22.34
N TRP A 297 38.24 -23.18 21.21
CA TRP A 297 36.89 -23.21 20.64
C TRP A 297 35.92 -23.95 21.56
N MET A 298 36.31 -25.12 22.06
CA MET A 298 35.46 -25.91 22.98
C MET A 298 35.35 -25.25 24.36
N ASP A 299 36.35 -24.52 24.84
CA ASP A 299 36.26 -23.68 26.05
C ASP A 299 35.14 -22.63 25.92
N ILE A 300 35.05 -21.95 24.76
CA ILE A 300 33.95 -21.01 24.48
C ILE A 300 32.60 -21.74 24.53
N VAL A 301 32.48 -22.90 23.87
CA VAL A 301 31.23 -23.68 23.86
C VAL A 301 30.81 -24.10 25.27
N PHE A 302 31.73 -24.67 26.06
CA PHE A 302 31.42 -25.14 27.40
C PHE A 302 31.11 -23.97 28.36
N SER A 303 31.85 -22.86 28.25
CA SER A 303 31.63 -21.70 29.12
C SER A 303 30.31 -20.99 28.84
N GLU A 304 29.91 -20.81 27.58
CA GLU A 304 28.62 -20.20 27.24
C GLU A 304 27.44 -21.10 27.64
N LEU A 305 27.50 -22.39 27.35
CA LEU A 305 26.44 -23.32 27.76
C LEU A 305 26.34 -23.48 29.29
N THR A 306 27.46 -23.38 30.02
CA THR A 306 27.44 -23.37 31.49
C THR A 306 26.70 -22.16 32.05
N LYS A 307 26.74 -21.02 31.35
CA LYS A 307 25.93 -19.83 31.68
C LYS A 307 24.47 -19.97 31.25
N GLY A 308 24.10 -21.08 30.59
CA GLY A 308 22.77 -21.30 30.05
C GLY A 308 22.50 -20.52 28.77
N HIS A 309 23.54 -20.24 27.97
CA HIS A 309 23.43 -19.52 26.70
C HIS A 309 23.55 -20.48 25.50
N PRO A 310 22.44 -20.82 24.82
CA PRO A 310 22.49 -21.54 23.55
C PRO A 310 23.25 -20.74 22.49
N LEU A 311 23.98 -21.43 21.62
CA LEU A 311 24.82 -20.83 20.59
C LEU A 311 24.22 -21.04 19.21
N ILE A 312 24.09 -19.96 18.44
CA ILE A 312 23.79 -20.06 17.01
C ILE A 312 25.10 -20.46 16.33
N TYR A 313 25.11 -21.59 15.63
CA TYR A 313 26.31 -22.20 15.08
C TYR A 313 26.11 -22.49 13.60
N GLY A 314 27.15 -22.28 12.79
CA GLY A 314 27.10 -22.51 11.36
C GLY A 314 28.27 -23.33 10.84
N GLY A 315 28.10 -23.80 9.60
CA GLY A 315 29.09 -24.56 8.87
C GLY A 315 28.80 -24.49 7.37
N VAL A 316 29.83 -24.40 6.55
CA VAL A 316 29.67 -24.35 5.08
C VAL A 316 30.03 -25.69 4.45
N SER A 317 29.23 -26.11 3.46
CA SER A 317 29.61 -27.19 2.56
C SER A 317 30.33 -26.61 1.34
N PRO A 318 31.62 -26.91 1.12
CA PRO A 318 32.36 -26.46 -0.06
C PRO A 318 31.68 -26.98 -1.34
N GLY A 319 31.28 -26.06 -2.20
CA GLY A 319 30.66 -26.33 -3.49
C GLY A 319 31.68 -26.46 -4.63
N SER A 320 31.19 -26.86 -5.82
CA SER A 320 31.95 -26.68 -7.06
C SER A 320 31.78 -25.23 -7.53
N MET A 321 32.87 -24.49 -7.77
CA MET A 321 32.90 -23.12 -8.32
C MET A 321 31.69 -22.23 -7.92
N GLY A 322 31.69 -21.71 -6.70
CA GLY A 322 30.80 -20.62 -6.27
C GLY A 322 29.41 -21.01 -5.78
N GLN A 323 29.21 -22.26 -5.34
CA GLN A 323 27.94 -22.78 -4.80
C GLN A 323 28.15 -23.30 -3.37
N ASP A 324 28.69 -22.46 -2.49
CA ASP A 324 28.88 -22.81 -1.08
C ASP A 324 27.52 -22.79 -0.37
N ALA A 325 27.07 -23.96 0.08
CA ALA A 325 25.80 -24.09 0.80
C ALA A 325 26.06 -23.99 2.30
N GLY A 326 25.74 -22.84 2.88
CA GLY A 326 25.81 -22.59 4.32
C GLY A 326 24.70 -23.30 5.10
N HIS A 327 25.04 -23.81 6.27
CA HIS A 327 24.15 -24.47 7.22
C HIS A 327 24.22 -23.75 8.56
N ALA A 328 23.11 -23.67 9.27
CA ALA A 328 23.06 -23.13 10.63
C ALA A 328 22.12 -23.96 11.51
N PHE A 329 22.46 -24.06 12.79
CA PHE A 329 21.80 -24.86 13.81
C PHE A 329 22.10 -24.27 15.20
N VAL A 330 21.51 -24.85 16.24
CA VAL A 330 21.74 -24.40 17.62
C VAL A 330 22.50 -25.47 18.40
N ILE A 331 23.56 -25.07 19.08
CA ILE A 331 24.20 -25.87 20.12
C ILE A 331 23.62 -25.44 21.47
N ASP A 332 23.00 -26.37 22.19
CA ASP A 332 22.18 -26.05 23.36
C ASP A 332 22.41 -26.97 24.56
N GLY A 333 23.56 -27.64 24.64
CA GLY A 333 23.93 -28.48 25.76
C GLY A 333 25.20 -29.27 25.49
N TYR A 334 25.74 -29.94 26.51
CA TYR A 334 26.86 -30.88 26.35
C TYR A 334 26.84 -31.97 27.43
N ASN A 335 27.39 -33.13 27.13
CA ASN A 335 27.51 -34.23 28.10
C ASN A 335 28.94 -34.41 28.62
N LYS A 336 29.12 -35.27 29.63
CA LYS A 336 30.44 -35.59 30.25
C LYS A 336 31.49 -36.12 29.27
N ALA A 337 31.07 -36.63 28.10
CA ALA A 337 31.96 -37.14 27.06
C ALA A 337 32.36 -36.06 26.03
N GLY A 338 31.88 -34.82 26.19
CA GLY A 338 32.15 -33.71 25.30
C GLY A 338 31.36 -33.74 24.00
N LEU A 339 30.27 -34.52 23.90
CA LEU A 339 29.32 -34.36 22.80
C LEU A 339 28.41 -33.17 23.13
N VAL A 340 28.06 -32.39 22.11
CA VAL A 340 27.15 -31.25 22.23
C VAL A 340 25.75 -31.62 21.76
N SER A 341 24.74 -31.13 22.47
CA SER A 341 23.35 -31.18 22.03
C SER A 341 23.17 -30.23 20.86
N VAL A 342 22.57 -30.72 19.77
CA VAL A 342 22.32 -29.97 18.54
C VAL A 342 20.84 -30.04 18.20
N ASN A 343 20.26 -28.86 17.96
CA ASN A 343 18.97 -28.69 17.31
C ASN A 343 19.20 -28.16 15.89
N TRP A 344 18.84 -28.96 14.89
CA TRP A 344 19.17 -28.65 13.49
C TRP A 344 18.21 -27.65 12.83
N GLY A 345 17.12 -27.26 13.49
CA GLY A 345 16.09 -26.40 12.90
C GLY A 345 15.33 -27.09 11.77
N TRP A 346 15.10 -28.40 11.89
CA TRP A 346 14.41 -29.23 10.89
C TRP A 346 13.28 -30.05 11.51
N ASN A 347 12.41 -29.39 12.30
CA ASN A 347 11.26 -30.00 12.97
C ASN A 347 11.61 -31.11 13.98
N GLY A 348 12.79 -31.03 14.61
CA GLY A 348 13.27 -32.06 15.55
C GLY A 348 13.86 -33.31 14.89
N ASP A 349 13.88 -33.36 13.55
CA ASP A 349 14.51 -34.45 12.80
C ASP A 349 15.97 -34.59 13.21
N VAL A 350 16.32 -35.80 13.67
CA VAL A 350 17.68 -36.20 14.05
C VAL A 350 18.38 -35.27 15.06
N ASP A 351 17.64 -34.48 15.85
CA ASP A 351 18.20 -33.73 16.97
C ASP A 351 18.83 -34.69 18.00
N GLY A 352 19.93 -34.29 18.63
CA GLY A 352 20.68 -35.20 19.50
C GLY A 352 22.06 -34.69 19.90
N TYR A 353 22.88 -35.57 20.45
CA TYR A 353 24.23 -35.26 20.90
C TYR A 353 25.26 -35.68 19.86
N TYR A 354 26.11 -34.75 19.44
CA TYR A 354 27.07 -34.92 18.34
C TYR A 354 28.48 -34.46 18.71
N LYS A 355 29.47 -35.08 18.06
CA LYS A 355 30.88 -34.68 18.12
C LYS A 355 31.13 -33.48 17.20
N ILE A 356 31.61 -32.38 17.77
CA ILE A 356 32.09 -31.21 17.00
C ILE A 356 33.55 -30.89 17.27
N ASP A 357 34.11 -31.33 18.40
CA ASP A 357 35.53 -31.20 18.77
C ASP A 357 36.45 -31.74 17.67
N LEU A 358 36.04 -32.81 16.99
CA LEU A 358 36.82 -33.47 15.93
C LEU A 358 36.89 -32.70 14.59
N LEU A 359 36.05 -31.68 14.40
CA LEU A 359 35.87 -31.01 13.11
C LEU A 359 36.91 -29.89 12.90
N ASN A 360 38.19 -30.23 12.95
CA ASN A 360 39.27 -29.26 12.84
C ASN A 360 39.28 -28.58 11.46
N PRO A 361 39.42 -27.24 11.36
CA PRO A 361 39.41 -26.55 10.08
C PRO A 361 40.48 -27.07 9.12
N GLY A 362 40.05 -27.58 7.96
CA GLY A 362 40.92 -27.94 6.86
C GLY A 362 41.32 -26.73 6.01
N ASN A 363 41.78 -26.98 4.78
CA ASN A 363 41.94 -25.89 3.81
C ASN A 363 40.57 -25.31 3.39
N MET A 364 40.52 -24.16 2.72
CA MET A 364 39.27 -23.47 2.34
C MET A 364 38.23 -24.31 1.57
N TYR A 365 38.61 -25.48 1.03
CA TYR A 365 37.71 -26.38 0.29
C TYR A 365 37.27 -27.60 1.12
N SER A 366 37.54 -27.59 2.43
CA SER A 366 37.19 -28.66 3.38
C SER A 366 35.81 -28.42 3.99
N PHE A 367 35.05 -29.50 4.24
CA PHE A 367 33.75 -29.43 4.93
C PHE A 367 33.87 -28.91 6.37
N THR A 368 35.10 -28.79 6.92
CA THR A 368 35.35 -28.25 8.26
C THR A 368 35.88 -26.80 8.28
N ALA A 369 36.20 -26.21 7.12
CA ALA A 369 36.98 -24.96 7.03
C ALA A 369 36.26 -23.72 7.55
N GLU A 370 34.94 -23.63 7.31
CA GLU A 370 34.14 -22.45 7.60
C GLU A 370 33.05 -22.78 8.62
N GLN A 371 33.49 -23.14 9.83
CA GLN A 371 32.63 -23.21 11.00
C GLN A 371 32.66 -21.88 11.74
N ASP A 372 31.50 -21.42 12.16
CA ASP A 372 31.33 -20.13 12.83
C ASP A 372 30.25 -20.21 13.91
N MET A 373 30.22 -19.20 14.80
CA MET A 373 29.14 -19.05 15.75
C MET A 373 28.83 -17.58 16.01
N VAL A 374 27.59 -17.33 16.46
CA VAL A 374 27.21 -16.07 17.10
C VAL A 374 27.03 -16.33 18.60
N ARG A 375 27.89 -15.72 19.41
CA ARG A 375 27.82 -15.73 20.88
C ARG A 375 27.32 -14.37 21.41
N GLY A 376 27.16 -14.24 22.72
CA GLY A 376 26.70 -12.98 23.32
C GLY A 376 25.21 -12.70 23.11
N VAL A 377 24.45 -13.72 22.69
CA VAL A 377 23.01 -13.66 22.51
C VAL A 377 22.37 -14.17 23.79
N TYR A 378 22.07 -13.26 24.69
CA TYR A 378 21.35 -13.55 25.93
C TYR A 378 20.47 -12.37 26.33
N GLY A 379 19.37 -12.69 26.98
CA GLY A 379 18.46 -11.72 27.57
C GLY A 379 17.70 -12.42 28.68
N LYS A 380 17.34 -11.72 29.76
CA LYS A 380 16.44 -12.31 30.74
C LYS A 380 15.01 -12.13 30.24
N PRO A 381 14.16 -13.18 30.25
CA PRO A 381 12.72 -12.98 30.20
C PRO A 381 12.37 -11.89 31.23
N LYS A 382 11.77 -10.79 30.79
CA LYS A 382 11.31 -9.76 31.73
C LYS A 382 9.94 -10.19 32.21
N ASP A 383 9.88 -10.80 33.39
CA ASP A 383 8.63 -10.92 34.13
C ASP A 383 8.21 -9.51 34.53
N LEU A 384 7.38 -8.89 33.69
CA LEU A 384 6.96 -7.52 33.90
C LEU A 384 5.99 -7.45 35.07
N GLU A 385 6.35 -6.66 36.06
CA GLU A 385 5.57 -6.46 37.28
C GLU A 385 4.44 -5.43 37.05
N LYS A 386 3.38 -5.59 37.85
CA LYS A 386 2.35 -4.57 38.05
C LYS A 386 2.72 -3.74 39.27
N ARG A 387 2.67 -2.41 39.16
CA ARG A 387 2.98 -1.50 40.27
C ARG A 387 1.91 -0.43 40.41
N THR A 388 1.56 -0.12 41.67
CA THR A 388 0.72 1.02 42.03
C THR A 388 1.53 1.97 42.90
N ILE A 389 1.63 3.23 42.50
CA ILE A 389 2.39 4.26 43.22
C ILE A 389 1.49 5.47 43.46
N ASN A 390 1.46 5.91 44.72
CA ASN A 390 0.86 7.17 45.11
C ASN A 390 1.96 8.21 45.30
N LEU A 391 2.00 9.21 44.42
CA LEU A 391 2.97 10.30 44.51
C LEU A 391 2.44 11.37 45.46
N THR A 392 3.15 11.56 46.57
CA THR A 392 2.83 12.61 47.56
C THR A 392 3.20 14.01 47.06
N LYS A 393 4.06 14.10 46.05
CA LYS A 393 4.49 15.33 45.39
C LYS A 393 4.85 15.04 43.93
N ALA A 394 4.46 15.95 43.04
CA ALA A 394 4.79 15.86 41.63
C ALA A 394 6.30 15.98 41.36
N GLY A 395 6.77 15.22 40.38
CA GLY A 395 8.15 15.15 39.93
C GLY A 395 9.03 14.14 40.66
N MET A 396 8.45 13.33 41.55
CA MET A 396 9.18 12.35 42.38
C MET A 396 9.08 10.91 41.86
N LEU A 397 8.52 10.67 40.68
CA LEU A 397 8.41 9.31 40.15
C LEU A 397 9.79 8.66 39.93
N ALA A 398 10.81 9.42 39.57
CA ALA A 398 12.17 8.91 39.41
C ALA A 398 12.78 8.36 40.71
N GLU A 399 12.38 8.90 41.87
CA GLU A 399 12.79 8.43 43.19
C GLU A 399 12.00 7.18 43.60
N SER A 400 10.73 7.11 43.20
CA SER A 400 9.85 5.97 43.47
C SER A 400 10.14 4.77 42.54
N ILE A 401 10.64 5.03 41.33
CA ILE A 401 11.07 4.04 40.34
C ILE A 401 12.50 4.36 39.88
N PRO A 402 13.51 3.85 40.61
CA PRO A 402 14.91 3.93 40.20
C PRO A 402 15.16 3.29 38.83
N ALA A 403 16.24 3.70 38.15
CA ALA A 403 16.51 3.33 36.76
C ALA A 403 16.55 1.81 36.50
N ASP A 404 17.08 1.02 37.44
CA ASP A 404 17.19 -0.44 37.35
C ASP A 404 15.84 -1.17 37.53
N MET A 405 14.78 -0.45 37.94
CA MET A 405 13.41 -0.96 38.04
C MET A 405 12.54 -0.60 36.83
N ARG A 406 12.87 0.46 36.09
CA ARG A 406 11.99 1.01 35.03
C ARG A 406 11.66 0.01 33.93
N GLU A 407 12.61 -0.84 33.57
CA GLU A 407 12.42 -1.86 32.54
C GLU A 407 11.67 -3.11 33.03
N LYS A 408 11.43 -3.23 34.35
CA LYS A 408 10.77 -4.40 34.97
C LYS A 408 9.27 -4.18 35.17
N ILE A 409 8.73 -3.01 34.88
CA ILE A 409 7.32 -2.68 35.13
C ILE A 409 6.57 -2.67 33.80
N GLY A 410 5.56 -3.53 33.68
CA GLY A 410 4.71 -3.63 32.49
C GLY A 410 3.35 -2.96 32.64
N GLU A 411 2.89 -2.80 33.87
CA GLU A 411 1.65 -2.09 34.21
C GLU A 411 1.91 -1.14 35.38
N LEU A 412 1.56 0.14 35.20
CA LEU A 412 1.77 1.17 36.21
C LEU A 412 0.45 1.91 36.47
N THR A 413 -0.01 1.86 37.71
CA THR A 413 -1.08 2.73 38.22
C THR A 413 -0.47 3.85 39.04
N LEU A 414 -0.75 5.10 38.68
CA LEU A 414 -0.29 6.29 39.41
C LEU A 414 -1.48 7.07 39.98
N THR A 415 -1.34 7.49 41.23
CA THR A 415 -2.24 8.44 41.88
C THR A 415 -1.47 9.61 42.49
N GLY A 416 -2.16 10.71 42.76
CA GLY A 416 -1.54 11.95 43.26
C GLY A 416 -1.12 12.90 42.15
N ASP A 417 -0.34 13.93 42.49
CA ASP A 417 0.05 14.97 41.54
C ASP A 417 1.21 14.51 40.66
N ILE A 418 1.09 14.69 39.33
CA ILE A 418 2.15 14.38 38.35
C ILE A 418 2.49 15.59 37.47
N ASN A 419 3.74 15.71 37.05
CA ASN A 419 4.21 16.79 36.17
C ASN A 419 5.19 16.31 35.09
N GLY A 420 5.85 17.25 34.40
CA GLY A 420 6.76 16.92 33.30
C GLY A 420 7.90 15.97 33.67
N SER A 421 8.45 16.06 34.88
CA SER A 421 9.50 15.14 35.34
C SER A 421 8.99 13.70 35.47
N ASP A 422 7.73 13.51 35.89
CA ASP A 422 7.13 12.17 35.99
C ASP A 422 6.83 11.60 34.61
N PHE A 423 6.30 12.42 33.69
CA PHE A 423 6.08 11.98 32.30
C PHE A 423 7.39 11.59 31.60
N ARG A 424 8.52 12.22 31.92
CA ARG A 424 9.83 11.80 31.42
C ARG A 424 10.13 10.34 31.77
N VAL A 425 9.88 9.94 33.03
CA VAL A 425 10.09 8.56 33.50
C VAL A 425 9.07 7.61 32.87
N ILE A 426 7.79 8.01 32.80
CA ILE A 426 6.74 7.22 32.14
C ILE A 426 7.10 6.94 30.68
N ARG A 427 7.56 7.94 29.94
CA ARG A 427 7.99 7.78 28.53
C ARG A 427 9.15 6.80 28.41
N GLU A 428 10.16 6.92 29.27
CA GLU A 428 11.31 6.01 29.29
C GLU A 428 10.88 4.56 29.55
N MET A 429 9.97 4.36 30.49
CA MET A 429 9.34 3.06 30.75
C MET A 429 8.47 2.59 29.58
N ALA A 430 7.88 3.52 28.82
CA ALA A 430 7.03 3.28 27.67
C ALA A 430 7.78 3.18 26.32
N GLY A 431 9.10 3.00 26.37
CA GLY A 431 9.91 2.69 25.19
C GLY A 431 10.54 3.90 24.50
N CYS A 432 10.53 5.10 25.10
CA CYS A 432 11.11 6.31 24.52
C CYS A 432 11.72 7.26 25.57
N ASP A 433 13.00 7.60 25.44
CA ASP A 433 13.69 8.49 26.38
C ASP A 433 13.43 9.99 26.11
N TYR A 434 14.05 10.85 26.94
CA TYR A 434 14.00 12.30 26.80
C TYR A 434 14.50 12.83 25.44
N ALA A 435 15.47 12.15 24.83
CA ALA A 435 16.00 12.52 23.52
C ALA A 435 15.13 12.02 22.36
N GLY A 436 14.02 11.33 22.64
CA GLY A 436 13.19 10.68 21.64
C GLY A 436 13.76 9.36 21.12
N LYS A 437 14.78 8.81 21.78
CA LYS A 437 15.42 7.53 21.39
C LYS A 437 14.69 6.36 22.02
N PHE A 438 14.76 5.21 21.35
CA PHE A 438 14.18 3.97 21.83
C PHE A 438 14.80 3.54 23.18
N THR A 439 13.97 2.98 24.05
CA THR A 439 14.39 2.30 25.29
C THR A 439 13.79 0.89 25.35
N GLN A 440 14.39 0.02 26.16
CA GLN A 440 13.87 -1.34 26.42
C GLN A 440 12.76 -1.35 27.49
N GLY A 441 12.11 -0.21 27.71
CA GLY A 441 10.97 -0.07 28.60
C GLY A 441 9.79 -0.92 28.14
N GLY A 442 9.23 -1.69 29.07
CA GLY A 442 8.14 -2.64 28.82
C GLY A 442 6.75 -2.15 29.22
N LEU A 443 6.59 -0.88 29.59
CA LEU A 443 5.32 -0.36 30.09
C LEU A 443 4.25 -0.42 29.00
N SER A 444 3.30 -1.33 29.17
CA SER A 444 2.24 -1.62 28.21
C SER A 444 0.88 -1.06 28.63
N MET A 445 0.69 -0.87 29.94
CA MET A 445 -0.53 -0.30 30.51
C MET A 445 -0.18 0.80 31.50
N LEU A 446 -0.71 1.99 31.26
CA LEU A 446 -0.59 3.14 32.15
C LEU A 446 -1.98 3.52 32.64
N ASP A 447 -2.21 3.45 33.95
CA ASP A 447 -3.42 3.95 34.59
C ASP A 447 -3.09 5.20 35.41
N ILE A 448 -3.51 6.36 34.92
CA ILE A 448 -3.37 7.65 35.60
C ILE A 448 -4.73 8.21 36.02
N LYS A 449 -5.76 7.38 36.15
CA LYS A 449 -7.12 7.82 36.53
C LYS A 449 -7.14 8.65 37.80
N GLY A 450 -6.46 8.17 38.84
CA GLY A 450 -6.38 8.84 40.14
C GLY A 450 -5.26 9.88 40.25
N ALA A 451 -4.58 10.21 39.15
CA ALA A 451 -3.55 11.25 39.13
C ALA A 451 -4.12 12.60 38.68
N ARG A 452 -3.56 13.70 39.21
CA ARG A 452 -3.84 15.06 38.73
C ARG A 452 -2.61 15.59 38.02
N ILE A 453 -2.76 16.01 36.76
CA ILE A 453 -1.67 16.67 36.03
C ILE A 453 -1.53 18.10 36.58
N VAL A 454 -0.34 18.47 37.06
CA VAL A 454 -0.05 19.81 37.55
C VAL A 454 1.06 20.48 36.74
N SER A 455 1.06 21.81 36.71
CA SER A 455 2.09 22.59 36.05
C SER A 455 3.45 22.45 36.70
N GLY A 456 4.51 22.36 35.89
CA GLY A 456 5.91 22.36 36.35
C GLY A 456 6.67 21.07 36.02
N GLY A 457 7.75 20.84 36.75
CA GLY A 457 8.71 19.77 36.45
C GLY A 457 9.67 20.13 35.32
N GLU A 458 10.56 19.19 35.01
CA GLU A 458 11.46 19.27 33.86
C GLU A 458 10.73 18.94 32.55
N ALA A 459 11.34 19.28 31.43
CA ALA A 459 10.82 18.88 30.13
C ALA A 459 10.83 17.35 29.96
N TYR A 460 9.72 16.77 29.50
CA TYR A 460 9.62 15.32 29.25
C TYR A 460 10.14 14.91 27.87
N LEU A 461 10.31 15.87 26.96
CA LEU A 461 10.84 15.65 25.62
C LEU A 461 11.76 16.82 25.24
N LYS A 462 12.98 16.49 24.77
CA LYS A 462 14.01 17.46 24.41
C LYS A 462 13.56 18.38 23.27
N ASP A 463 12.91 17.79 22.27
CA ASP A 463 12.40 18.53 21.12
C ASP A 463 11.18 19.38 21.53
N GLY A 464 11.33 20.70 21.49
CA GLY A 464 10.32 21.68 21.92
C GLY A 464 10.35 22.04 23.41
N GLN A 465 11.19 21.40 24.23
CA GLN A 465 11.29 21.66 25.69
C GLN A 465 9.92 21.63 26.40
N LEU A 466 9.12 20.61 26.08
CA LEU A 466 7.71 20.56 26.47
C LEU A 466 7.52 20.18 27.94
N THR A 467 6.63 20.90 28.63
CA THR A 467 6.29 20.72 30.06
C THR A 467 4.77 20.54 30.25
N THR A 468 4.32 20.36 31.50
CA THR A 468 2.89 20.18 31.82
C THR A 468 2.22 21.49 32.24
N THR A 469 0.89 21.54 32.06
CA THR A 469 -0.01 22.55 32.65
C THR A 469 -1.17 21.84 33.36
N ASN A 470 -1.85 22.54 34.25
CA ASN A 470 -2.88 21.93 35.12
C ASN A 470 -3.99 21.25 34.31
N ASP A 471 -4.27 19.99 34.65
CA ASP A 471 -5.38 19.18 34.12
C ASP A 471 -5.37 18.95 32.60
N ASN A 472 -4.21 19.16 31.94
CA ASN A 472 -4.08 19.09 30.49
C ASN A 472 -3.11 17.98 30.08
N LEU A 473 -3.48 17.16 29.09
CA LEU A 473 -2.52 16.30 28.39
C LEU A 473 -1.71 17.15 27.42
N PRO A 474 -0.41 17.34 27.66
CA PRO A 474 0.36 18.29 26.89
C PRO A 474 0.77 17.69 25.54
N GLU A 475 1.29 18.57 24.68
CA GLU A 475 1.71 18.24 23.32
C GLU A 475 2.69 17.07 23.33
N ARG A 476 2.52 16.07 22.45
CA ARG A 476 3.50 14.98 22.28
C ARG A 476 3.90 14.23 23.56
N VAL A 477 3.11 14.26 24.63
CA VAL A 477 3.46 13.64 25.92
C VAL A 477 3.72 12.13 25.83
N PHE A 478 3.01 11.40 24.96
CA PHE A 478 3.28 9.99 24.65
C PHE A 478 3.90 9.78 23.26
N TYR A 479 4.37 10.84 22.59
CA TYR A 479 4.99 10.72 21.26
C TYR A 479 6.05 9.61 21.21
N GLY A 480 5.85 8.62 20.34
CA GLY A 480 6.78 7.49 20.16
C GLY A 480 6.79 6.43 21.26
N CYS A 481 5.87 6.50 22.24
CA CYS A 481 5.72 5.50 23.32
C CYS A 481 5.07 4.22 22.80
N ASN A 482 5.82 3.47 22.01
CA ASN A 482 5.34 2.33 21.22
C ASN A 482 5.12 1.04 22.02
N SER A 483 5.48 0.98 23.32
CA SER A 483 5.10 -0.17 24.15
C SER A 483 3.69 -0.05 24.72
N LEU A 484 3.15 1.18 24.82
CA LEU A 484 1.81 1.40 25.39
C LEU A 484 0.74 0.79 24.49
N ARG A 485 -0.03 -0.14 25.08
CA ARG A 485 -1.22 -0.76 24.50
C ARG A 485 -2.50 -0.18 25.08
N LYS A 486 -2.44 0.24 26.35
CA LYS A 486 -3.57 0.78 27.06
C LYS A 486 -3.18 1.98 27.91
N ILE A 487 -3.99 3.04 27.83
CA ILE A 487 -3.87 4.20 28.71
C ILE A 487 -5.24 4.46 29.34
N VAL A 488 -5.29 4.65 30.65
CA VAL A 488 -6.47 5.15 31.38
C VAL A 488 -6.21 6.61 31.75
N LEU A 489 -6.99 7.53 31.18
CA LEU A 489 -6.79 8.98 31.33
C LEU A 489 -7.21 9.49 32.73
N PRO A 490 -6.66 10.62 33.21
CA PRO A 490 -6.96 11.14 34.54
C PRO A 490 -8.40 11.66 34.66
N ASP A 491 -8.97 11.53 35.85
CA ASP A 491 -10.23 12.20 36.18
C ASP A 491 -10.06 13.73 36.11
N GLY A 492 -11.05 14.42 35.54
CA GLY A 492 -11.03 15.88 35.42
C GLY A 492 -10.16 16.43 34.28
N LEU A 493 -9.73 15.60 33.32
CA LEU A 493 -8.99 16.03 32.13
C LEU A 493 -9.73 17.15 31.38
N LYS A 494 -9.08 18.31 31.24
CA LYS A 494 -9.62 19.49 30.55
C LYS A 494 -9.27 19.52 29.08
N THR A 495 -8.00 19.29 28.73
CA THR A 495 -7.57 19.39 27.33
C THR A 495 -6.68 18.27 26.86
N ILE A 496 -6.73 18.03 25.55
CA ILE A 496 -5.77 17.21 24.81
C ILE A 496 -5.09 18.07 23.75
N SER A 497 -3.80 17.83 23.54
CA SER A 497 -2.95 18.65 22.67
C SER A 497 -2.52 17.88 21.42
N ASP A 498 -1.87 18.59 20.49
CA ASP A 498 -1.37 18.00 19.25
C ASP A 498 -0.37 16.87 19.55
N GLY A 499 -0.48 15.78 18.80
CA GLY A 499 0.45 14.65 18.87
C GLY A 499 0.49 13.88 20.18
N THR A 500 -0.48 14.05 21.09
CA THR A 500 -0.53 13.33 22.38
C THR A 500 -0.28 11.82 22.22
N PHE A 501 -0.89 11.17 21.20
CA PHE A 501 -0.73 9.74 20.91
C PHE A 501 0.06 9.45 19.63
N ALA A 502 0.73 10.45 19.06
CA ALA A 502 1.45 10.29 17.79
C ALA A 502 2.52 9.20 17.90
N PHE A 503 2.55 8.30 16.93
CA PHE A 503 3.47 7.15 16.92
C PHE A 503 3.40 6.26 18.17
N CYS A 504 2.27 6.20 18.87
CA CYS A 504 1.97 5.14 19.84
C CYS A 504 1.39 3.93 19.09
N ARG A 505 2.16 3.28 18.22
CA ARG A 505 1.59 2.36 17.21
C ARG A 505 1.00 1.06 17.78
N ALA A 506 1.35 0.71 19.02
CA ALA A 506 0.76 -0.42 19.74
C ALA A 506 -0.49 -0.04 20.55
N LEU A 507 -0.85 1.25 20.63
CA LEU A 507 -1.94 1.73 21.49
C LEU A 507 -3.28 1.25 20.94
N GLU A 508 -3.88 0.30 21.64
CA GLU A 508 -5.15 -0.35 21.30
C GLU A 508 -6.34 0.35 21.95
N ALA A 509 -6.18 0.77 23.21
CA ALA A 509 -7.26 1.31 24.03
C ALA A 509 -6.86 2.60 24.78
N VAL A 510 -7.78 3.55 24.79
CA VAL A 510 -7.73 4.77 25.62
C VAL A 510 -9.03 4.83 26.42
N ASP A 511 -8.93 4.62 27.72
CA ASP A 511 -10.05 4.51 28.65
C ASP A 511 -10.20 5.76 29.53
N ASN A 512 -11.34 5.87 30.22
CA ASN A 512 -11.69 6.98 31.11
C ASN A 512 -11.72 8.35 30.40
N ILE A 513 -12.18 8.36 29.15
CA ILE A 513 -12.42 9.59 28.40
C ILE A 513 -13.72 10.23 28.93
N PRO A 514 -13.73 11.53 29.29
CA PRO A 514 -14.94 12.22 29.75
C PRO A 514 -16.07 12.13 28.72
N ALA A 515 -17.24 11.62 29.12
CA ALA A 515 -18.37 11.40 28.21
C ALA A 515 -18.89 12.69 27.55
N SER A 516 -18.79 13.83 28.23
CA SER A 516 -19.14 15.17 27.70
C SER A 516 -18.00 15.84 26.91
N GLY A 517 -16.86 15.15 26.77
CA GLY A 517 -15.59 15.75 26.38
C GLY A 517 -15.00 16.66 27.47
N GLY A 518 -13.81 17.20 27.19
CA GLY A 518 -13.17 18.22 28.02
C GLY A 518 -13.56 19.65 27.61
N ASP A 519 -12.71 20.60 27.97
CA ASP A 519 -12.82 22.02 27.64
C ASP A 519 -12.56 22.29 26.15
N ASN A 520 -11.57 21.62 25.55
CA ASN A 520 -11.20 21.84 24.14
C ASN A 520 -11.60 20.70 23.19
N PHE A 521 -12.10 19.58 23.70
CA PHE A 521 -12.34 18.40 22.88
C PHE A 521 -13.70 17.73 23.10
N VAL A 522 -14.18 17.04 22.08
CA VAL A 522 -15.15 15.94 22.17
C VAL A 522 -14.52 14.68 21.59
N TYR A 523 -14.94 13.52 22.10
CA TYR A 523 -14.44 12.23 21.63
C TYR A 523 -15.57 11.44 20.99
N ASP A 524 -15.29 10.85 19.83
CA ASP A 524 -16.26 10.07 19.07
C ASP A 524 -15.52 9.01 18.26
N ASN A 525 -15.85 7.73 18.50
CA ASN A 525 -15.35 6.56 17.78
C ASN A 525 -13.83 6.57 17.51
N GLY A 526 -13.00 6.75 18.54
CA GLY A 526 -11.54 6.74 18.39
C GLY A 526 -10.93 8.06 17.93
N ILE A 527 -11.71 9.14 17.80
CA ILE A 527 -11.25 10.42 17.29
C ILE A 527 -11.55 11.54 18.30
N PHE A 528 -10.54 12.35 18.60
CA PHE A 528 -10.64 13.58 19.36
C PHE A 528 -10.84 14.76 18.40
N TYR A 529 -11.98 15.43 18.51
CA TYR A 529 -12.34 16.63 17.75
C TYR A 529 -12.31 17.86 18.65
N THR A 530 -12.19 19.06 18.08
CA THR A 530 -12.52 20.30 18.79
C THR A 530 -13.99 20.35 19.20
N LYS A 531 -14.36 21.16 20.20
CA LYS A 531 -15.76 21.27 20.71
C LYS A 531 -16.77 21.64 19.62
N ASP A 532 -16.38 22.47 18.68
CA ASP A 532 -17.18 22.90 17.53
C ASP A 532 -17.18 21.87 16.37
N ARG A 533 -16.47 20.75 16.54
CA ARG A 533 -16.25 19.70 15.53
C ARG A 533 -15.76 20.27 14.19
N LYS A 534 -14.89 21.28 14.23
CA LYS A 534 -14.23 21.83 13.03
C LYS A 534 -12.86 21.23 12.77
N GLU A 535 -12.19 20.67 13.79
CA GLU A 535 -10.83 20.14 13.63
C GLU A 535 -10.71 18.75 14.27
N ILE A 536 -9.89 17.91 13.65
CA ILE A 536 -9.43 16.65 14.25
C ILE A 536 -8.12 16.92 14.99
N ILE A 537 -8.13 16.75 16.31
CA ILE A 537 -6.96 16.95 17.19
C ILE A 537 -6.07 15.72 17.15
N SER A 538 -6.64 14.53 17.36
CA SER A 538 -5.91 13.27 17.37
C SER A 538 -6.83 12.09 17.06
N VAL A 539 -6.34 11.15 16.28
CA VAL A 539 -6.93 9.83 16.04
C VAL A 539 -6.14 8.82 16.86
N VAL A 540 -6.83 7.93 17.57
CA VAL A 540 -6.17 6.84 18.31
C VAL A 540 -5.48 5.91 17.29
N PRO A 541 -4.17 5.61 17.44
CA PRO A 541 -3.41 4.84 16.44
C PRO A 541 -3.93 3.45 16.07
N SER A 542 -4.78 2.86 16.92
CA SER A 542 -5.48 1.60 16.63
C SER A 542 -6.55 1.69 15.53
N ALA A 543 -6.81 2.87 14.98
CA ALA A 543 -7.70 3.05 13.83
C ALA A 543 -7.24 2.21 12.63
N LYS A 544 -8.18 1.45 12.05
CA LYS A 544 -7.95 0.54 10.92
C LYS A 544 -8.98 0.76 9.81
N GLY A 545 -8.61 0.45 8.57
CA GLY A 545 -9.54 0.49 7.43
C GLY A 545 -9.67 1.89 6.82
N ASP A 546 -10.89 2.25 6.43
CA ASP A 546 -11.19 3.52 5.77
C ASP A 546 -11.57 4.58 6.81
N LEU A 547 -10.93 5.74 6.76
CA LEU A 547 -11.31 6.91 7.54
C LEU A 547 -11.96 7.95 6.62
N VAL A 548 -13.26 8.18 6.83
CA VAL A 548 -14.01 9.22 6.14
C VAL A 548 -14.16 10.42 7.05
N VAL A 549 -13.46 11.51 6.73
CA VAL A 549 -13.56 12.76 7.49
C VAL A 549 -14.88 13.44 7.14
N ALA A 550 -15.67 13.76 8.17
CA ALA A 550 -17.02 14.30 8.01
C ALA A 550 -17.04 15.71 7.39
N GLU A 551 -18.10 16.01 6.62
CA GLU A 551 -18.33 17.34 6.07
C GLU A 551 -18.49 18.38 7.21
N GLY A 552 -17.91 19.55 7.03
CA GLY A 552 -17.83 20.59 8.06
C GLY A 552 -16.49 20.67 8.79
N ILE A 553 -15.67 19.61 8.75
CA ILE A 553 -14.29 19.61 9.25
C ILE A 553 -13.40 20.41 8.29
N THR A 554 -12.62 21.34 8.85
CA THR A 554 -11.75 22.26 8.11
C THR A 554 -10.26 21.95 8.27
N THR A 555 -9.87 21.28 9.36
CA THR A 555 -8.45 21.08 9.71
C THR A 555 -8.18 19.66 10.24
N LEU A 556 -7.11 19.02 9.75
CA LEU A 556 -6.40 17.98 10.50
C LEU A 556 -5.24 18.64 11.23
N ARG A 557 -5.21 18.61 12.56
CA ARG A 557 -4.16 19.29 13.35
C ARG A 557 -2.80 18.60 13.22
N ASN A 558 -1.77 19.18 13.82
CA ASN A 558 -0.43 18.60 13.78
C ASN A 558 -0.46 17.19 14.38
N TYR A 559 0.18 16.25 13.68
CA TYR A 559 0.25 14.84 14.08
C TYR A 559 -1.10 14.12 14.24
N ALA A 560 -2.21 14.67 13.72
CA ALA A 560 -3.55 14.16 14.02
C ALA A 560 -3.74 12.65 13.75
N LEU A 561 -3.18 12.13 12.65
CA LEU A 561 -3.21 10.71 12.30
C LEU A 561 -1.82 10.05 12.42
N ALA A 562 -0.84 10.72 13.01
CA ALA A 562 0.54 10.26 13.01
C ALA A 562 0.69 8.90 13.72
N GLY A 563 1.22 7.90 13.01
CA GLY A 563 1.37 6.53 13.50
C GLY A 563 0.12 5.65 13.39
N CYS A 564 -0.95 6.10 12.72
CA CYS A 564 -2.11 5.25 12.41
C CYS A 564 -1.76 4.23 11.30
N ILE A 565 -1.05 3.16 11.68
CA ILE A 565 -0.51 2.16 10.75
C ILE A 565 -1.57 1.30 10.08
N GLY A 566 -2.81 1.28 10.59
CA GLY A 566 -3.90 0.46 10.08
C GLY A 566 -4.83 1.13 9.07
N ILE A 567 -4.76 2.45 8.91
CA ILE A 567 -5.62 3.19 7.98
C ILE A 567 -5.16 2.94 6.54
N LYS A 568 -6.06 2.45 5.70
CA LYS A 568 -5.82 2.10 4.29
C LYS A 568 -6.27 3.19 3.33
N ARG A 569 -7.34 3.90 3.67
CA ARG A 569 -7.92 4.97 2.85
C ARG A 569 -8.31 6.15 3.72
N LEU A 570 -8.03 7.35 3.25
CA LEU A 570 -8.47 8.60 3.87
C LEU A 570 -9.33 9.38 2.88
N VAL A 571 -10.55 9.74 3.28
CA VAL A 571 -11.43 10.61 2.48
C VAL A 571 -11.54 11.96 3.17
N LEU A 572 -11.14 13.03 2.49
CA LEU A 572 -11.16 14.41 2.97
C LEU A 572 -12.35 15.18 2.35
N PRO A 573 -13.17 15.90 3.15
CA PRO A 573 -14.42 16.52 2.73
C PRO A 573 -14.21 17.76 1.83
N THR A 574 -15.29 18.38 1.36
CA THR A 574 -15.17 19.62 0.56
C THR A 574 -14.74 20.82 1.41
N THR A 575 -15.06 20.80 2.71
CA THR A 575 -14.70 21.85 3.67
C THR A 575 -13.26 21.83 4.17
N ILE A 576 -12.47 20.79 3.86
CA ILE A 576 -11.09 20.69 4.36
C ILE A 576 -10.21 21.76 3.71
N THR A 577 -9.52 22.56 4.53
CA THR A 577 -8.67 23.66 4.04
C THR A 577 -7.23 23.54 4.49
N ASN A 578 -6.96 22.85 5.62
CA ASN A 578 -5.61 22.74 6.18
C ASN A 578 -5.29 21.31 6.68
N LEU A 579 -4.08 20.85 6.40
CA LEU A 579 -3.45 19.69 7.01
C LEU A 579 -2.21 20.15 7.78
N GLY A 580 -2.15 19.86 9.08
CA GLY A 580 -1.04 20.25 9.96
C GLY A 580 0.27 19.55 9.64
N ASN A 581 1.33 19.96 10.35
CA ASN A 581 2.64 19.34 10.29
C ASN A 581 2.54 17.86 10.66
N GLU A 582 3.16 16.99 9.85
CA GLU A 582 3.22 15.54 10.08
C GLU A 582 1.84 14.90 10.34
N SER A 583 0.76 15.52 9.86
CA SER A 583 -0.62 15.15 10.19
C SER A 583 -1.00 13.72 9.81
N MET A 584 -0.28 13.09 8.87
CA MET A 584 -0.45 11.70 8.42
C MET A 584 0.90 10.96 8.36
N ALA A 585 1.85 11.34 9.22
CA ALA A 585 3.16 10.72 9.26
C ALA A 585 3.10 9.27 9.76
N GLY A 586 3.89 8.38 9.19
CA GLY A 586 3.96 6.97 9.61
C GLY A 586 2.69 6.14 9.37
N CYS A 587 1.78 6.59 8.52
CA CYS A 587 0.60 5.82 8.09
C CYS A 587 0.99 4.77 7.03
N HIS A 588 1.70 3.71 7.45
CA HIS A 588 2.37 2.77 6.54
C HIS A 588 1.42 1.96 5.63
N SER A 589 0.16 1.74 6.04
CA SER A 589 -0.85 1.03 5.24
C SER A 589 -1.67 1.94 4.33
N LEU A 590 -1.48 3.26 4.39
CA LEU A 590 -2.26 4.21 3.60
C LEU A 590 -1.96 4.00 2.11
N ALA A 591 -2.98 3.62 1.35
CA ALA A 591 -2.89 3.30 -0.07
C ALA A 591 -3.67 4.30 -0.95
N GLU A 592 -4.70 4.95 -0.41
CA GLU A 592 -5.46 5.97 -1.13
C GLU A 592 -5.78 7.18 -0.24
N ILE A 593 -5.61 8.38 -0.79
CA ILE A 593 -6.19 9.62 -0.26
C ILE A 593 -7.18 10.14 -1.30
N LYS A 594 -8.45 10.29 -0.93
CA LYS A 594 -9.47 10.90 -1.78
C LYS A 594 -9.82 12.28 -1.23
N VAL A 595 -9.59 13.33 -2.01
CA VAL A 595 -9.90 14.72 -1.61
C VAL A 595 -11.10 15.20 -2.41
N LEU A 596 -12.17 15.64 -1.73
CA LEU A 596 -13.37 16.15 -2.39
C LEU A 596 -13.28 17.64 -2.74
N ALA A 597 -12.35 18.38 -2.13
CA ALA A 597 -12.14 19.80 -2.40
C ALA A 597 -11.60 20.07 -3.81
N GLN A 598 -12.18 21.07 -4.50
CA GLN A 598 -11.73 21.50 -5.83
C GLN A 598 -10.34 22.16 -5.78
N GLN A 599 -10.03 22.85 -4.69
CA GLN A 599 -8.73 23.46 -4.45
C GLN A 599 -7.93 22.61 -3.44
N PRO A 600 -6.62 22.43 -3.65
CA PRO A 600 -5.79 21.66 -2.74
C PRO A 600 -5.74 22.32 -1.35
N PRO A 601 -6.02 21.57 -0.27
CA PRO A 601 -5.83 22.04 1.09
C PRO A 601 -4.37 22.45 1.32
N LYS A 602 -4.13 23.47 2.15
CA LYS A 602 -2.78 23.83 2.57
C LYS A 602 -2.19 22.69 3.38
N VAL A 603 -0.92 22.37 3.15
CA VAL A 603 -0.21 21.30 3.84
C VAL A 603 0.91 21.88 4.68
N GLY A 604 1.01 21.43 5.93
CA GLY A 604 2.12 21.70 6.83
C GLY A 604 3.38 20.95 6.40
N LYS A 605 4.41 21.03 7.24
CA LYS A 605 5.69 20.34 7.01
C LYS A 605 5.50 18.82 7.05
N ASP A 606 6.07 18.14 6.06
CA ASP A 606 6.20 16.68 5.96
C ASP A 606 4.93 15.88 6.37
N PRO A 607 3.74 16.16 5.78
CA PRO A 607 2.47 15.59 6.24
C PRO A 607 2.43 14.06 6.12
N LEU A 608 3.27 13.47 5.27
CA LEU A 608 3.39 12.02 5.03
C LEU A 608 4.80 11.50 5.38
N LEU A 609 5.48 12.13 6.34
CA LEU A 609 6.80 11.70 6.80
C LEU A 609 6.80 10.20 7.13
N SER A 610 7.80 9.45 6.65
CA SER A 610 7.92 8.00 6.83
C SER A 610 6.75 7.16 6.31
N SER A 611 5.81 7.73 5.55
CA SER A 611 4.76 6.98 4.85
C SER A 611 5.25 6.53 3.47
N ARG A 612 4.63 5.49 2.89
CA ARG A 612 4.98 4.96 1.56
C ARG A 612 4.42 5.85 0.44
N ILE A 613 4.89 7.09 0.33
CA ILE A 613 4.34 8.12 -0.57
C ILE A 613 4.25 7.62 -2.04
N ASN A 614 5.23 6.85 -2.49
CA ASN A 614 5.27 6.32 -3.86
C ASN A 614 4.17 5.28 -4.17
N SER A 615 3.55 4.66 -3.16
CA SER A 615 2.44 3.71 -3.33
C SER A 615 1.06 4.33 -3.10
N ILE A 616 0.97 5.57 -2.61
CA ILE A 616 -0.31 6.24 -2.36
C ILE A 616 -0.90 6.75 -3.67
N ILE A 617 -2.15 6.37 -3.95
CA ILE A 617 -2.99 6.96 -5.00
C ILE A 617 -3.72 8.17 -4.44
N LEU A 618 -3.58 9.33 -5.10
CA LEU A 618 -4.33 10.53 -4.76
C LEU A 618 -5.51 10.67 -5.72
N ARG A 619 -6.74 10.56 -5.23
CA ARG A 619 -7.97 10.80 -5.99
C ARG A 619 -8.45 12.23 -5.78
N VAL A 620 -8.58 13.00 -6.86
CA VAL A 620 -9.01 14.41 -6.85
C VAL A 620 -10.16 14.64 -7.83
N PRO A 621 -10.96 15.71 -7.69
CA PRO A 621 -12.07 15.96 -8.59
C PRO A 621 -11.61 16.13 -10.06
N ILE A 622 -12.48 15.84 -11.02
CA ILE A 622 -12.23 16.05 -12.45
C ILE A 622 -11.74 17.47 -12.77
N ASP A 623 -10.81 17.59 -13.72
CA ASP A 623 -10.09 18.82 -14.10
C ASP A 623 -9.18 19.46 -13.03
N THR A 624 -9.00 18.85 -11.86
CA THR A 624 -8.14 19.41 -10.79
C THR A 624 -6.76 18.77 -10.67
N LYS A 625 -6.44 17.73 -11.45
CA LYS A 625 -5.16 17.01 -11.34
C LYS A 625 -3.93 17.93 -11.45
N LYS A 626 -4.00 18.91 -12.35
CA LYS A 626 -2.91 19.89 -12.52
C LYS A 626 -2.73 20.77 -11.29
N THR A 627 -3.84 21.17 -10.65
CA THR A 627 -3.86 22.00 -9.44
C THR A 627 -3.25 21.28 -8.24
N TYR A 628 -3.44 19.96 -8.14
CA TYR A 628 -2.87 19.12 -7.08
C TYR A 628 -1.42 18.67 -7.32
N ARG A 629 -0.72 19.20 -8.33
CA ARG A 629 0.66 18.80 -8.64
C ARG A 629 1.58 19.05 -7.43
N GLY A 630 2.23 17.98 -6.96
CA GLY A 630 3.18 18.03 -5.84
C GLY A 630 2.53 18.12 -4.45
N TRP A 631 1.20 18.08 -4.37
CA TRP A 631 0.47 18.15 -3.10
C TRP A 631 0.90 17.01 -2.17
N ALA A 632 1.27 17.37 -0.93
CA ALA A 632 1.80 16.46 0.10
C ALA A 632 3.02 15.62 -0.33
N GLY A 633 3.75 16.03 -1.37
CA GLY A 633 4.88 15.27 -1.92
C GLY A 633 4.48 14.05 -2.77
N ILE A 634 3.19 13.85 -3.05
CA ILE A 634 2.71 12.71 -3.84
C ILE A 634 3.12 12.86 -5.31
N PRO A 635 3.72 11.82 -5.94
CA PRO A 635 4.11 11.87 -7.35
C PRO A 635 2.93 12.16 -8.28
N TYR A 636 3.13 13.05 -9.26
CA TYR A 636 2.08 13.43 -10.22
C TYR A 636 1.47 12.23 -10.98
N ARG A 637 2.25 11.16 -11.20
CA ARG A 637 1.79 9.89 -11.83
C ARG A 637 0.73 9.15 -11.00
N ASN A 638 0.73 9.35 -9.69
CA ASN A 638 -0.20 8.72 -8.75
C ASN A 638 -1.51 9.51 -8.56
N ILE A 639 -1.61 10.70 -9.15
CA ILE A 639 -2.83 11.52 -9.09
C ILE A 639 -3.83 11.03 -10.15
N LYS A 640 -5.04 10.67 -9.71
CA LYS A 640 -6.15 10.19 -10.52
C LYS A 640 -7.37 11.09 -10.30
N GLU A 641 -8.05 11.44 -11.39
CA GLU A 641 -9.28 12.22 -11.31
C GLU A 641 -10.48 11.30 -11.10
N PHE A 642 -11.49 11.79 -10.38
CA PHE A 642 -12.78 11.13 -10.22
C PHE A 642 -13.94 12.10 -10.47
N GLY A 643 -15.12 11.54 -10.71
CA GLY A 643 -16.33 12.31 -10.99
C GLY A 643 -16.49 12.66 -12.48
N SER A 644 -17.54 13.43 -12.77
CA SER A 644 -18.01 13.66 -14.14
C SER A 644 -18.51 15.08 -14.34
N ILE A 645 -18.41 15.57 -15.58
CA ILE A 645 -19.00 16.83 -16.03
C ILE A 645 -20.09 16.53 -17.04
N VAL A 646 -21.27 17.09 -16.81
CA VAL A 646 -22.41 17.06 -17.74
C VAL A 646 -22.57 18.45 -18.35
N THR A 647 -22.37 18.54 -19.66
CA THR A 647 -22.44 19.82 -20.39
C THR A 647 -23.59 19.79 -21.37
N VAL A 648 -24.53 20.73 -21.21
CA VAL A 648 -25.62 20.93 -22.16
C VAL A 648 -25.06 21.58 -23.43
N ARG A 649 -25.47 21.09 -24.60
CA ARG A 649 -25.02 21.65 -25.88
C ARG A 649 -25.73 22.97 -26.16
N ASN A 650 -24.98 23.95 -26.67
CA ASN A 650 -25.58 25.14 -27.26
C ASN A 650 -26.40 24.74 -28.49
N THR A 651 -27.56 25.37 -28.68
CA THR A 651 -28.47 25.06 -29.79
C THR A 651 -29.00 26.32 -30.43
N VAL A 652 -29.48 26.20 -31.67
CA VAL A 652 -30.05 27.31 -32.45
C VAL A 652 -31.39 26.87 -33.03
N ARG A 653 -32.34 27.80 -33.10
CA ARG A 653 -33.59 27.65 -33.88
C ARG A 653 -34.00 28.98 -34.50
N ALA A 654 -34.85 28.95 -35.52
CA ALA A 654 -35.45 30.19 -36.01
C ALA A 654 -36.64 30.63 -35.13
N TYR A 655 -36.92 31.94 -35.14
CA TYR A 655 -38.12 32.49 -34.52
C TYR A 655 -39.39 31.82 -35.08
N GLY A 656 -40.32 31.45 -34.20
CA GLY A 656 -41.53 30.70 -34.58
C GLY A 656 -41.38 29.18 -34.63
N GLU A 657 -40.17 28.63 -34.55
CA GLU A 657 -39.96 27.18 -34.45
C GLU A 657 -40.01 26.70 -32.99
N ALA A 658 -40.41 25.45 -32.79
CA ALA A 658 -40.36 24.76 -31.51
C ALA A 658 -38.91 24.66 -30.98
N ASN A 659 -38.75 24.61 -29.66
CA ASN A 659 -37.44 24.34 -29.09
C ASN A 659 -36.93 22.95 -29.53
N PRO A 660 -35.65 22.83 -29.92
CA PRO A 660 -35.07 21.52 -30.18
C PRO A 660 -35.02 20.70 -28.88
N LYS A 661 -34.89 19.37 -29.01
CA LYS A 661 -34.55 18.52 -27.86
C LYS A 661 -33.14 18.88 -27.39
N PHE A 662 -33.01 19.36 -26.15
CA PHE A 662 -31.72 19.71 -25.58
C PHE A 662 -30.91 18.45 -25.25
N GLY A 663 -29.80 18.28 -25.98
CA GLY A 663 -28.84 17.21 -25.73
C GLY A 663 -27.71 17.66 -24.81
N TYR A 664 -27.06 16.70 -24.16
CA TYR A 664 -25.88 16.93 -23.33
C TYR A 664 -24.77 15.94 -23.70
N SER A 665 -23.54 16.28 -23.29
CA SER A 665 -22.38 15.37 -23.32
C SER A 665 -21.88 15.12 -21.90
N VAL A 666 -21.40 13.91 -21.66
CA VAL A 666 -20.77 13.52 -20.39
C VAL A 666 -19.29 13.28 -20.63
N ARG A 667 -18.45 13.82 -19.75
CA ARG A 667 -17.02 13.51 -19.68
C ARG A 667 -16.66 13.13 -18.25
N GLY A 668 -15.96 12.01 -18.06
CA GLY A 668 -15.57 11.51 -16.74
C GLY A 668 -16.02 10.08 -16.51
N GLU A 669 -16.20 9.72 -15.24
CA GLU A 669 -16.66 8.38 -14.84
C GLU A 669 -18.15 8.16 -15.18
N TYR A 670 -18.56 6.89 -15.23
CA TYR A 670 -19.99 6.56 -15.37
C TYR A 670 -20.74 6.95 -14.09
N PHE A 671 -21.98 7.41 -14.25
CA PHE A 671 -22.90 7.67 -13.14
C PHE A 671 -24.32 7.22 -13.51
N GLU A 672 -25.14 6.97 -12.49
CA GLU A 672 -26.54 6.61 -12.66
C GLU A 672 -27.46 7.82 -12.59
N GLY A 673 -28.57 7.75 -13.33
CA GLY A 673 -29.58 8.80 -13.40
C GLY A 673 -29.47 9.69 -14.63
N LYS A 674 -30.45 10.58 -14.79
CA LYS A 674 -30.53 11.53 -15.91
C LYS A 674 -30.67 12.95 -15.36
N PRO A 675 -29.95 13.92 -15.94
CA PRO A 675 -30.11 15.32 -15.57
C PRO A 675 -31.47 15.83 -16.04
N GLU A 676 -31.99 16.83 -15.34
CA GLU A 676 -33.14 17.61 -15.78
C GLU A 676 -32.64 18.84 -16.55
N ILE A 677 -33.17 19.07 -17.75
CA ILE A 677 -32.75 20.18 -18.61
C ILE A 677 -33.97 21.01 -18.96
N THR A 678 -33.90 22.31 -18.67
CA THR A 678 -35.00 23.26 -18.87
C THR A 678 -34.53 24.50 -19.61
N CYS A 679 -35.44 25.14 -20.34
CA CYS A 679 -35.20 26.44 -20.96
C CYS A 679 -36.50 27.24 -20.88
N GLU A 680 -36.42 28.50 -20.47
CA GLU A 680 -37.58 29.38 -20.34
C GLU A 680 -38.12 29.87 -21.70
N ALA A 681 -37.31 29.79 -22.75
CA ALA A 681 -37.72 30.16 -24.09
C ALA A 681 -38.81 29.23 -24.62
N ASN A 682 -39.76 29.77 -25.39
CA ASN A 682 -40.78 29.02 -26.12
C ASN A 682 -40.90 29.55 -27.55
N GLU A 683 -41.78 28.98 -28.38
CA GLU A 683 -41.96 29.34 -29.80
C GLU A 683 -42.17 30.85 -30.06
N LYS A 684 -42.72 31.57 -29.07
CA LYS A 684 -42.98 33.02 -29.13
C LYS A 684 -41.86 33.88 -28.59
N SER A 685 -40.84 33.29 -27.96
CA SER A 685 -39.69 34.02 -27.44
C SER A 685 -38.97 34.77 -28.57
N PRO A 686 -38.76 36.10 -28.44
CA PRO A 686 -38.10 36.92 -29.45
C PRO A 686 -36.69 36.43 -29.82
N VAL A 687 -36.17 36.96 -30.92
CA VAL A 687 -34.77 36.77 -31.31
C VAL A 687 -33.83 37.23 -30.20
N GLY A 688 -32.89 36.36 -29.81
CA GLY A 688 -32.04 36.56 -28.63
C GLY A 688 -31.34 35.29 -28.17
N LYS A 689 -30.67 35.38 -27.01
CA LYS A 689 -30.01 34.25 -26.34
C LYS A 689 -30.74 33.94 -25.04
N TYR A 690 -30.96 32.66 -24.79
CA TYR A 690 -31.68 32.15 -23.63
C TYR A 690 -30.88 31.05 -22.95
N ASP A 691 -30.87 31.06 -21.62
CA ASP A 691 -30.16 30.03 -20.86
C ASP A 691 -30.90 28.70 -20.93
N ILE A 692 -30.13 27.64 -21.18
CA ILE A 692 -30.56 26.25 -20.99
C ILE A 692 -29.98 25.81 -19.65
N ARG A 693 -30.85 25.72 -18.64
CA ARG A 693 -30.50 25.34 -17.28
C ARG A 693 -30.45 23.82 -17.17
N ILE A 694 -29.55 23.33 -16.33
CA ILE A 694 -29.39 21.91 -16.02
C ILE A 694 -29.42 21.74 -14.50
N ASP A 695 -30.16 20.74 -14.05
CA ASP A 695 -30.23 20.30 -12.67
C ASP A 695 -30.02 18.78 -12.60
N TYR A 696 -29.82 18.25 -11.39
CA TYR A 696 -29.48 16.86 -11.16
C TYR A 696 -30.58 15.90 -11.60
N GLY A 697 -31.86 16.30 -11.63
CA GLY A 697 -32.95 15.39 -11.96
C GLY A 697 -32.92 14.14 -11.06
N THR A 698 -32.68 12.96 -11.67
CA THR A 698 -32.57 11.69 -10.92
C THR A 698 -31.14 11.30 -10.53
N ILE A 699 -30.15 12.17 -10.77
CA ILE A 699 -28.75 11.96 -10.41
C ILE A 699 -28.58 12.15 -8.90
N THR A 700 -28.08 11.12 -8.23
CA THR A 700 -27.83 11.14 -6.77
C THR A 700 -26.41 11.59 -6.40
N ASP A 701 -25.43 11.38 -7.29
CA ASP A 701 -24.04 11.81 -7.07
C ASP A 701 -23.89 13.33 -7.22
N LYS A 702 -23.76 14.01 -6.07
CA LYS A 702 -23.58 15.47 -6.00
C LYS A 702 -22.15 15.94 -6.27
N SER A 703 -21.22 15.02 -6.56
CA SER A 703 -19.87 15.39 -7.02
C SER A 703 -19.81 15.74 -8.51
N ILE A 704 -20.90 15.50 -9.25
CA ILE A 704 -21.00 15.79 -10.68
C ILE A 704 -21.13 17.29 -10.93
N GLN A 705 -20.33 17.81 -11.85
CA GLN A 705 -20.41 19.21 -12.27
C GLN A 705 -21.43 19.36 -13.40
N LEU A 706 -22.39 20.26 -13.24
CA LEU A 706 -23.42 20.56 -14.23
C LEU A 706 -23.11 21.90 -14.91
N VAL A 707 -23.04 21.89 -16.24
CA VAL A 707 -22.74 23.09 -17.05
C VAL A 707 -23.89 23.32 -18.02
N GLY A 708 -24.58 24.45 -17.84
CA GLY A 708 -25.69 24.89 -18.70
C GLY A 708 -25.24 25.25 -20.12
N GLY A 709 -26.21 25.40 -21.01
CA GLY A 709 -26.01 25.78 -22.40
C GLY A 709 -26.76 27.05 -22.76
N VAL A 710 -26.67 27.46 -24.02
CA VAL A 710 -27.39 28.63 -24.56
C VAL A 710 -28.20 28.21 -25.78
N LEU A 711 -29.49 28.57 -25.79
CA LEU A 711 -30.35 28.56 -26.97
C LEU A 711 -30.27 29.92 -27.64
N THR A 712 -29.88 29.95 -28.90
CA THR A 712 -29.94 31.17 -29.73
C THR A 712 -31.16 31.09 -30.65
N VAL A 713 -32.04 32.09 -30.56
CA VAL A 713 -33.20 32.24 -31.45
C VAL A 713 -32.81 33.22 -32.55
N ASP A 714 -32.66 32.71 -33.77
CA ASP A 714 -32.32 33.48 -34.96
C ASP A 714 -33.55 34.08 -35.64
N LYS A 715 -33.35 35.13 -36.44
CA LYS A 715 -34.43 35.75 -37.21
C LYS A 715 -35.06 34.78 -38.20
N ALA A 716 -36.39 34.69 -38.19
CA ALA A 716 -37.17 33.98 -39.20
C ALA A 716 -37.07 34.67 -40.57
N THR A 717 -37.22 33.92 -41.65
CA THR A 717 -37.16 34.49 -43.00
C THR A 717 -38.56 34.93 -43.44
N LEU A 718 -38.74 36.23 -43.66
CA LEU A 718 -39.94 36.79 -44.25
C LEU A 718 -39.70 37.09 -45.74
N THR A 719 -40.43 36.40 -46.61
CA THR A 719 -40.38 36.65 -48.05
C THR A 719 -41.38 37.73 -48.42
N VAL A 720 -40.93 38.76 -49.13
CA VAL A 720 -41.78 39.85 -49.61
C VAL A 720 -41.74 39.87 -51.13
N SER A 721 -42.89 39.83 -51.77
CA SER A 721 -43.07 39.84 -53.23
C SER A 721 -44.05 40.91 -53.65
N THR A 722 -44.10 41.23 -54.94
CA THR A 722 -45.12 42.10 -55.53
C THR A 722 -45.58 41.51 -56.85
N ASP A 723 -46.81 41.81 -57.25
CA ASP A 723 -47.36 41.30 -58.50
C ASP A 723 -46.69 41.95 -59.72
N ASN A 724 -46.75 41.24 -60.84
CA ASN A 724 -46.48 41.87 -62.12
C ASN A 724 -47.70 42.70 -62.51
N VAL A 725 -47.47 43.95 -62.92
CA VAL A 725 -48.52 44.91 -63.23
C VAL A 725 -48.30 45.53 -64.60
N THR A 726 -49.37 46.04 -65.20
CA THR A 726 -49.33 46.61 -66.55
C THR A 726 -50.03 47.96 -66.58
N ARG A 727 -49.48 48.92 -67.32
CA ARG A 727 -50.14 50.22 -67.58
C ARG A 727 -49.96 50.68 -69.02
N GLN A 728 -50.78 51.64 -69.45
CA GLN A 728 -50.59 52.34 -70.73
C GLN A 728 -49.56 53.47 -70.59
N GLU A 729 -48.88 53.81 -71.68
CA GLU A 729 -47.99 54.96 -71.78
C GLU A 729 -48.72 56.27 -71.42
N GLY A 730 -48.03 57.19 -70.72
CA GLY A 730 -48.61 58.45 -70.25
C GLY A 730 -49.66 58.31 -69.14
N LYS A 731 -49.79 57.12 -68.52
CA LYS A 731 -50.55 56.91 -67.28
C LYS A 731 -49.60 56.75 -66.08
N PRO A 732 -50.00 57.19 -64.87
CA PRO A 732 -49.19 57.01 -63.67
C PRO A 732 -48.95 55.53 -63.37
N ASN A 733 -47.86 55.23 -62.65
CA ASN A 733 -47.62 53.87 -62.18
C ASN A 733 -48.75 53.41 -61.26
N PRO A 734 -49.24 52.17 -61.40
CA PRO A 734 -50.18 51.61 -60.45
C PRO A 734 -49.50 51.47 -59.08
N GLU A 735 -50.32 51.39 -58.03
CA GLU A 735 -49.82 51.07 -56.70
C GLU A 735 -49.22 49.65 -56.70
N PHE A 736 -48.00 49.51 -56.17
CA PHE A 736 -47.33 48.21 -56.05
C PHE A 736 -47.73 47.55 -54.74
N VAL A 737 -48.64 46.58 -54.81
CA VAL A 737 -49.09 45.81 -53.65
C VAL A 737 -48.01 44.83 -53.24
N LEU A 738 -47.64 44.85 -51.96
CA LEU A 738 -46.68 43.91 -51.37
C LEU A 738 -47.40 42.71 -50.76
N HIS A 739 -46.87 41.52 -51.02
CA HIS A 739 -47.33 40.25 -50.46
C HIS A 739 -46.27 39.67 -49.55
N TYR A 740 -46.66 39.28 -48.33
CA TYR A 740 -45.77 38.74 -47.32
C TYR A 740 -46.03 37.25 -47.08
N ARG A 741 -44.96 36.45 -47.02
CA ARG A 741 -45.04 35.03 -46.67
C ARG A 741 -43.93 34.65 -45.71
N GLY A 742 -44.29 33.98 -44.61
CA GLY A 742 -43.34 33.51 -43.61
C GLY A 742 -43.43 34.18 -42.24
N PHE A 743 -44.52 34.92 -41.95
CA PHE A 743 -44.83 35.32 -40.58
C PHE A 743 -45.02 34.07 -39.71
N ALA A 744 -44.35 34.05 -38.58
CA ALA A 744 -44.49 33.06 -37.52
C ALA A 744 -45.60 33.47 -36.55
N ASN A 745 -46.05 32.53 -35.70
CA ASN A 745 -46.91 32.81 -34.55
C ASN A 745 -48.25 33.52 -34.86
N GLY A 746 -48.73 33.44 -36.10
CA GLY A 746 -49.95 34.15 -36.53
C GLY A 746 -49.77 35.67 -36.68
N GLU A 747 -48.53 36.14 -36.76
CA GLU A 747 -48.20 37.56 -36.90
C GLU A 747 -48.50 38.10 -38.32
N ASN A 748 -48.48 39.42 -38.45
CA ASN A 748 -48.69 40.15 -39.70
C ASN A 748 -47.81 41.41 -39.75
N GLU A 749 -47.99 42.26 -40.76
CA GLU A 749 -47.19 43.46 -41.03
C GLU A 749 -47.06 44.46 -39.86
N GLN A 750 -47.89 44.37 -38.81
CA GLN A 750 -47.79 45.20 -37.62
C GLN A 750 -46.48 44.98 -36.83
N VAL A 751 -45.81 43.82 -37.00
CA VAL A 751 -44.54 43.51 -36.31
C VAL A 751 -43.31 44.07 -37.03
N LEU A 752 -43.49 44.69 -38.19
CA LEU A 752 -42.40 45.31 -38.94
C LEU A 752 -42.11 46.69 -38.35
N THR A 753 -40.86 46.93 -37.94
CA THR A 753 -40.42 48.24 -37.44
C THR A 753 -40.26 49.23 -38.59
N VAL A 754 -39.87 48.73 -39.77
CA VAL A 754 -39.87 49.48 -41.03
C VAL A 754 -40.51 48.61 -42.10
N ARG A 755 -41.56 49.11 -42.75
CA ARG A 755 -42.21 48.39 -43.85
C ARG A 755 -41.34 48.45 -45.11
N PRO A 756 -41.13 47.33 -45.82
CA PRO A 756 -40.50 47.36 -47.12
C PRO A 756 -41.25 48.28 -48.08
N THR A 757 -40.52 48.86 -49.03
CA THR A 757 -41.09 49.68 -50.11
C THR A 757 -40.77 49.04 -51.45
N ALA A 758 -41.75 49.07 -52.37
CA ALA A 758 -41.57 48.70 -53.76
C ALA A 758 -41.34 49.96 -54.60
N SER A 759 -40.35 49.91 -55.48
CA SER A 759 -40.04 51.01 -56.38
C SER A 759 -39.67 50.46 -57.75
N THR A 760 -39.86 51.28 -58.78
CA THR A 760 -39.39 50.99 -60.13
C THR A 760 -38.69 52.23 -60.67
N THR A 761 -37.80 52.03 -61.65
CA THR A 761 -37.17 53.14 -62.38
C THR A 761 -38.11 53.78 -63.41
N ALA A 762 -39.23 53.13 -63.74
CA ALA A 762 -40.23 53.69 -64.65
C ALA A 762 -40.95 54.90 -64.02
N THR A 763 -41.08 55.98 -64.78
CA THR A 763 -41.88 57.17 -64.48
C THR A 763 -43.11 57.21 -65.39
N GLU A 764 -44.05 58.13 -65.17
CA GLU A 764 -45.25 58.28 -66.04
C GLU A 764 -44.88 58.48 -67.52
N ALA A 765 -43.73 59.13 -67.79
CA ALA A 765 -43.19 59.37 -69.13
C ALA A 765 -42.33 58.21 -69.68
N SER A 766 -42.19 57.10 -68.97
CA SER A 766 -41.39 55.97 -69.46
C SER A 766 -42.03 55.32 -70.70
N PRO A 767 -41.21 55.02 -71.73
CA PRO A 767 -41.69 54.40 -72.97
C PRO A 767 -42.19 52.97 -72.74
N ALA A 768 -42.86 52.42 -73.75
CA ALA A 768 -43.28 51.02 -73.76
C ALA A 768 -42.08 50.07 -73.53
N GLY A 769 -42.22 49.12 -72.60
CA GLY A 769 -41.13 48.25 -72.16
C GLY A 769 -41.40 47.56 -70.82
N GLU A 770 -40.46 46.73 -70.37
CA GLU A 770 -40.50 46.08 -69.06
C GLU A 770 -39.52 46.73 -68.08
N TYR A 771 -39.99 46.99 -66.87
CA TYR A 771 -39.21 47.57 -65.79
C TYR A 771 -39.31 46.70 -64.55
N ASP A 772 -38.18 46.43 -63.88
CA ASP A 772 -38.19 45.70 -62.61
C ASP A 772 -38.87 46.55 -61.52
N ILE A 773 -39.65 45.89 -60.67
CA ILE A 773 -40.16 46.42 -59.42
C ILE A 773 -39.31 45.82 -58.30
N VAL A 774 -38.45 46.65 -57.70
CA VAL A 774 -37.49 46.27 -56.66
C VAL A 774 -38.07 46.58 -55.30
N ILE A 775 -38.00 45.60 -54.39
CA ILE A 775 -38.46 45.73 -53.00
C ILE A 775 -37.23 45.83 -52.10
N SER A 776 -37.20 46.80 -51.18
CA SER A 776 -36.12 46.94 -50.21
C SER A 776 -36.57 47.66 -48.92
N GLY A 777 -35.66 47.81 -47.94
CA GLY A 777 -35.85 48.68 -46.79
C GLY A 777 -36.64 48.12 -45.59
N GLY A 778 -37.09 46.87 -45.63
CA GLY A 778 -37.79 46.24 -44.51
C GLY A 778 -36.91 45.96 -43.30
N GLU A 779 -37.42 46.27 -42.10
CA GLU A 779 -36.81 45.95 -40.81
C GLU A 779 -37.83 45.36 -39.84
N ALA A 780 -37.37 44.43 -39.01
CA ALA A 780 -38.17 43.83 -37.94
C ALA A 780 -37.27 43.23 -36.86
N GLN A 781 -37.79 43.13 -35.64
CA GLN A 781 -37.08 42.51 -34.51
C GLN A 781 -36.79 41.03 -34.80
N ASN A 782 -37.81 40.29 -35.24
CA ASN A 782 -37.76 38.83 -35.34
C ASN A 782 -37.57 38.28 -36.76
N TYR A 783 -37.53 39.15 -37.77
CA TYR A 783 -37.49 38.73 -39.17
C TYR A 783 -36.32 39.31 -39.94
N LYS A 784 -35.73 38.47 -40.79
CA LYS A 784 -34.84 38.86 -41.89
C LYS A 784 -35.61 38.75 -43.20
N PHE A 785 -35.34 39.66 -44.13
CA PHE A 785 -36.14 39.79 -45.34
C PHE A 785 -35.48 39.10 -46.53
N THR A 786 -36.30 38.46 -47.36
CA THR A 786 -35.93 37.98 -48.69
C THR A 786 -36.90 38.59 -49.71
N TYR A 787 -36.37 39.34 -50.67
CA TYR A 787 -37.18 40.09 -51.63
C TYR A 787 -37.31 39.34 -52.95
N LYS A 788 -38.53 39.25 -53.48
CA LYS A 788 -38.82 38.76 -54.83
C LYS A 788 -39.34 39.91 -55.68
N LYS A 789 -38.55 40.30 -56.68
CA LYS A 789 -38.90 41.39 -57.60
C LYS A 789 -40.16 41.06 -58.42
N GLY A 790 -40.94 42.10 -58.74
CA GLY A 790 -42.02 42.05 -59.73
C GLY A 790 -41.60 42.75 -61.02
N LYS A 791 -42.51 42.81 -61.99
CA LYS A 791 -42.32 43.51 -63.27
C LYS A 791 -43.47 44.46 -63.58
N LEU A 792 -43.14 45.68 -64.01
CA LEU A 792 -44.07 46.62 -64.61
C LEU A 792 -43.92 46.58 -66.14
N THR A 793 -45.00 46.29 -66.86
CA THR A 793 -45.05 46.35 -68.32
C THR A 793 -45.80 47.60 -68.78
N VAL A 794 -45.19 48.43 -69.63
CA VAL A 794 -45.81 49.61 -70.23
C VAL A 794 -46.24 49.29 -71.67
N LEU A 795 -47.53 49.43 -71.97
CA LEU A 795 -48.14 49.16 -73.29
C LEU A 795 -48.33 50.45 -74.11
N THR A 796 -48.32 50.32 -75.44
CA THR A 796 -48.60 51.41 -76.38
C THR A 796 -50.10 51.71 -76.48
N ALA A 797 -50.46 53.00 -76.44
CA ALA A 797 -51.85 53.44 -76.51
C ALA A 797 -52.44 53.28 -77.93
N ALA A 798 -53.46 52.43 -78.10
CA ALA A 798 -54.20 52.28 -79.35
C ALA A 798 -55.47 53.15 -79.34
N GLY A 799 -55.57 54.13 -80.26
CA GLY A 799 -56.75 54.97 -80.44
C GLY A 799 -57.52 54.61 -81.72
N ILE A 800 -58.85 54.43 -81.61
CA ILE A 800 -59.95 54.93 -82.48
C ILE A 800 -61.25 54.15 -82.12
N ASP A 801 -62.29 54.87 -81.67
CA ASP A 801 -63.63 54.33 -81.34
C ASP A 801 -64.62 54.39 -82.52
N HIS A 802 -65.52 53.41 -82.58
CA HIS A 802 -66.58 53.23 -83.59
C HIS A 802 -67.85 54.00 -83.19
N THR A 803 -68.42 54.84 -84.07
CA THR A 803 -69.75 55.47 -83.85
C THR A 803 -70.52 55.64 -85.15
N ASP A 804 -71.83 55.34 -85.14
CA ASP A 804 -72.74 55.55 -86.27
C ASP A 804 -72.92 57.06 -86.51
N ALA A 805 -72.55 57.55 -87.70
CA ALA A 805 -72.59 58.97 -88.06
C ALA A 805 -73.82 59.29 -88.92
N SER A 806 -74.52 60.38 -88.60
CA SER A 806 -75.59 60.98 -89.41
C SER A 806 -75.07 62.07 -90.36
N ASP A 807 -75.84 62.37 -91.40
CA ASP A 807 -75.52 63.38 -92.43
C ASP A 807 -75.21 64.77 -91.85
N ALA A 808 -74.30 65.49 -92.53
CA ALA A 808 -73.79 66.80 -92.09
C ALA A 808 -74.17 67.91 -93.10
N THR A 809 -74.43 69.13 -92.60
CA THR A 809 -74.89 70.28 -93.39
C THR A 809 -73.81 70.90 -94.30
N THR A 810 -72.57 70.41 -94.26
CA THR A 810 -71.47 70.82 -95.15
C THR A 810 -70.73 69.60 -95.72
N PRO A 811 -70.35 69.59 -97.03
CA PRO A 811 -69.68 68.45 -97.65
C PRO A 811 -68.31 68.12 -97.01
N GLN A 812 -68.11 66.88 -96.56
CA GLN A 812 -66.88 66.42 -95.90
C GLN A 812 -66.06 65.46 -96.77
N THR A 813 -64.73 65.51 -96.62
CA THR A 813 -63.81 64.65 -97.36
C THR A 813 -63.86 63.22 -96.83
N VAL A 814 -64.02 62.26 -97.73
CA VAL A 814 -64.16 60.83 -97.46
C VAL A 814 -62.89 60.11 -97.88
N TYR A 815 -62.31 59.32 -96.98
CA TYR A 815 -61.16 58.47 -97.25
C TYR A 815 -61.56 56.99 -97.20
N SER A 816 -60.87 56.15 -97.97
CA SER A 816 -60.96 54.70 -97.82
C SER A 816 -60.27 54.28 -96.52
N VAL A 817 -60.54 53.07 -96.04
CA VAL A 817 -59.86 52.51 -94.85
C VAL A 817 -58.33 52.40 -95.00
N SER A 818 -57.80 52.44 -96.23
CA SER A 818 -56.36 52.50 -96.51
C SER A 818 -55.82 53.94 -96.61
N GLY A 819 -56.64 54.97 -96.34
CA GLY A 819 -56.22 56.38 -96.27
C GLY A 819 -56.25 57.12 -97.61
N ALA A 820 -56.64 56.49 -98.71
CA ALA A 820 -56.78 57.18 -100.00
C ALA A 820 -58.08 58.01 -100.05
N LYS A 821 -58.01 59.27 -100.48
CA LYS A 821 -59.17 60.16 -100.63
C LYS A 821 -60.09 59.64 -101.75
N VAL A 822 -61.35 59.39 -101.42
CA VAL A 822 -62.36 58.80 -102.32
C VAL A 822 -63.27 59.89 -102.89
N GLY A 823 -63.50 60.98 -102.16
CA GLY A 823 -64.33 62.09 -102.62
C GLY A 823 -64.72 63.05 -101.50
N THR A 824 -65.76 63.84 -101.72
CA THR A 824 -66.34 64.76 -100.74
C THR A 824 -67.86 64.65 -100.81
N THR A 825 -68.56 64.43 -99.69
CA THR A 825 -70.04 64.36 -99.67
C THR A 825 -70.63 64.99 -98.41
N ALA A 826 -71.82 65.58 -98.53
CA ALA A 826 -72.63 66.05 -97.40
C ALA A 826 -73.60 64.97 -96.89
N SER A 827 -73.90 63.96 -97.70
CA SER A 827 -74.76 62.84 -97.33
C SER A 827 -74.05 61.50 -97.55
N LEU A 828 -74.03 60.66 -96.52
CA LEU A 828 -73.39 59.35 -96.56
C LEU A 828 -74.13 58.37 -97.48
N SER A 829 -75.42 58.63 -97.78
CA SER A 829 -76.26 57.84 -98.68
C SER A 829 -75.81 57.85 -100.14
N SER A 830 -75.01 58.83 -100.54
CA SER A 830 -74.50 58.94 -101.92
C SER A 830 -73.24 58.10 -102.18
N LEU A 831 -72.67 57.46 -101.15
CA LEU A 831 -71.47 56.63 -101.29
C LEU A 831 -71.84 55.17 -101.61
N PRO A 832 -71.04 54.47 -102.43
CA PRO A 832 -71.16 53.03 -102.58
C PRO A 832 -71.04 52.32 -101.23
N ARG A 833 -71.68 51.15 -101.10
CA ARG A 833 -71.56 50.31 -99.90
C ARG A 833 -70.09 50.01 -99.60
N GLY A 834 -69.65 50.30 -98.39
CA GLY A 834 -68.24 50.18 -98.03
C GLY A 834 -67.91 50.84 -96.70
N VAL A 835 -66.66 50.69 -96.28
CA VAL A 835 -66.14 51.27 -95.04
C VAL A 835 -65.19 52.42 -95.37
N TYR A 836 -65.48 53.58 -94.81
CA TYR A 836 -64.76 54.82 -95.06
C TYR A 836 -64.29 55.46 -93.76
N ILE A 837 -63.33 56.36 -93.86
CA ILE A 837 -62.95 57.28 -92.79
C ILE A 837 -63.45 58.66 -93.18
N VAL A 838 -64.36 59.21 -92.37
CA VAL A 838 -64.91 60.56 -92.52
C VAL A 838 -64.66 61.28 -91.20
N ASN A 839 -63.94 62.41 -91.25
CA ASN A 839 -63.56 63.19 -90.06
C ASN A 839 -62.89 62.36 -88.96
N ASN A 840 -61.88 61.56 -89.33
CA ASN A 840 -61.14 60.65 -88.45
C ASN A 840 -62.00 59.58 -87.73
N LYS A 841 -63.23 59.34 -88.20
CA LYS A 841 -64.10 58.27 -87.70
C LYS A 841 -64.33 57.23 -88.77
N LYS A 842 -64.30 55.96 -88.39
CA LYS A 842 -64.64 54.85 -89.27
C LYS A 842 -66.17 54.77 -89.42
N VAL A 843 -66.67 54.94 -90.63
CA VAL A 843 -68.09 54.94 -91.00
C VAL A 843 -68.35 53.79 -91.97
N VAL A 844 -69.42 53.03 -91.72
CA VAL A 844 -69.85 51.92 -92.60
C VAL A 844 -71.09 52.35 -93.35
N VAL A 845 -71.00 52.49 -94.68
CA VAL A 845 -72.14 52.77 -95.56
C VAL A 845 -72.74 51.44 -95.98
N LYS A 846 -73.97 51.16 -95.54
CA LYS A 846 -74.66 49.87 -95.67
C LYS A 846 -75.49 49.73 -96.93
#